data_AF-A0A942TJR4-F1
#
_entry.id   AF-A0A942TJR4-F1
#
_cell.length_a   1.000
_cell.length_b   1.000
_cell.length_c   1.000
_cell.angle_alpha   90.00
_cell.angle_beta   90.00
_cell.angle_gamma   90.00
#
_symmetry.space_group_name_H-M   'P 1'
#
loop_
_entity.id
_entity.type
_entity.pdbx_description
1 polymer ?
#
loop_
_entity_poly.entity_id
_entity_poly.type
_entity_poly.pdbx_seq_one_letter_code
_entity_poly.pdbx_strand_id
1 'polypeptide(L)'
;MQHYKISTSSMAVMKRFSKKALSVIIPVLMTLTLLPFSAFADSGAQTTIGGKTVEELQTHINNLYSDETTGTTGRLHRMQAFIQELALHAKLKNPDFKIIPQDGIDLAFKDGVSTNGVDEGILALVDGWGIEGMVGNGPLTTPTTTQQKYIAVKQAGIYVSDTTVVNTQEQLDNYYARAKAWDIIPYPRIGGVLAQSLFPGWRWAVNGDYFWVENPTTIGLSSRIDGTRNVNNLTDAKNYLYNINSRPYDAWDTWDDEEAAVVAEGGDGDRARIYDSYGSGLLVPSVGGQYKPVAGEDGKPADIDGVKALYGDEWDWWWREAGLNVNDGRKTWLEELRNSDYDVIYIDSFYNHRAFPENQTPLTKEEIDSLKVKPDGGKRQVIAYLSIGSAEQNRWYCQDEWTMEDPNNPNTPRSMKAGTTTGSGTSRVYTPAEEGVPTWLAFGYGGNYTEEAIVQWWDPAWRDIIINGGGQYKHKTTGDNTSSIDRIINQGFDGVYLDNVGVYNNSRWPSWETYWTNNGGIPGGSVLSKFTFTYNVADVIDGSVPNTENTVWSADTRVLPNHTNTIPVPKLNLPTGMMANWVVTASKDPAYKVGDVIVNPSSIIAWKDITFKLRLVNIEGVSLSTKAIVRHDGGTLNVTVKTNNAVDLTAVSAELVDSNGNSLNPAISASGEIVSDSAILGLELPFHLPVGTYTVKVTLGNNELKDMSQTFKVNLKPMSFALIPKNQNVNIGDMVIFSAKAAYGDENYTYQWQQLVKGAWTDIANTNSGDYTVKAALSLDNTTYRCVIKDTSGNYLTSKEVTLKVKKK
;
A
#
# COMPACT_ATOMS: atom_id res chain seq x y z
N MET A 1 -16.60 -44.83 -40.86
CA MET A 1 -17.46 -43.99 -41.71
C MET A 1 -17.65 -42.68 -40.94
N GLN A 2 -17.27 -41.47 -41.37
CA GLN A 2 -16.56 -40.95 -42.53
C GLN A 2 -15.50 -39.95 -42.02
N HIS A 3 -14.28 -40.10 -42.55
CA HIS A 3 -13.19 -39.13 -42.83
C HIS A 3 -12.69 -38.18 -41.70
N TYR A 4 -11.55 -38.38 -41.01
CA TYR A 4 -10.11 -38.50 -41.41
C TYR A 4 -9.64 -37.31 -42.29
N LYS A 5 -8.60 -36.51 -42.00
CA LYS A 5 -7.15 -36.80 -41.79
C LYS A 5 -6.46 -35.47 -41.35
N ILE A 6 -5.60 -35.41 -40.31
CA ILE A 6 -4.20 -35.86 -40.16
C ILE A 6 -3.12 -34.85 -40.64
N SER A 7 -2.16 -34.65 -39.73
CA SER A 7 -0.70 -34.43 -39.90
C SER A 7 -0.15 -33.01 -40.08
N THR A 8 0.48 -32.58 -38.99
CA THR A 8 1.77 -31.88 -38.94
C THR A 8 2.89 -32.79 -39.44
N SER A 9 3.87 -32.21 -40.14
CA SER A 9 5.23 -32.78 -40.28
C SER A 9 6.21 -31.82 -40.98
N SER A 10 7.22 -31.46 -40.21
CA SER A 10 8.64 -31.51 -40.58
C SER A 10 9.28 -30.35 -41.34
N MET A 11 10.28 -29.79 -40.65
CA MET A 11 11.68 -29.59 -41.10
C MET A 11 11.92 -28.68 -42.31
N ALA A 12 13.03 -27.97 -42.47
CA ALA A 12 14.15 -27.52 -41.67
C ALA A 12 15.05 -26.81 -42.71
N VAL A 13 15.95 -25.94 -42.25
CA VAL A 13 17.17 -25.52 -42.97
C VAL A 13 16.94 -24.62 -44.20
N MET A 14 17.41 -23.37 -44.16
CA MET A 14 18.73 -23.01 -44.72
C MET A 14 19.12 -21.55 -44.46
N LYS A 15 20.44 -21.36 -44.44
CA LYS A 15 21.22 -20.23 -43.96
C LYS A 15 21.16 -18.98 -44.85
N ARG A 16 21.31 -17.83 -44.17
CA ARG A 16 22.10 -16.62 -44.50
C ARG A 16 22.41 -16.34 -45.97
N PHE A 17 22.03 -15.16 -46.47
CA PHE A 17 22.94 -14.25 -47.18
C PHE A 17 22.44 -12.79 -47.14
N SER A 18 23.38 -11.89 -47.39
CA SER A 18 23.50 -10.50 -46.91
C SER A 18 22.89 -9.42 -47.81
N LYS A 19 22.48 -8.32 -47.15
CA LYS A 19 22.55 -6.89 -47.55
C LYS A 19 22.64 -6.54 -49.06
N LYS A 20 21.61 -5.90 -49.60
CA LYS A 20 21.62 -4.46 -50.01
C LYS A 20 20.28 -4.01 -50.61
N ALA A 21 19.75 -2.93 -50.03
CA ALA A 21 18.94 -1.84 -50.59
C ALA A 21 17.75 -2.16 -51.52
N LEU A 22 16.53 -1.85 -51.04
CA LEU A 22 15.67 -0.87 -51.71
C LEU A 22 14.57 -0.37 -50.75
N SER A 23 14.40 0.95 -50.75
CA SER A 23 13.33 1.75 -50.16
C SER A 23 11.92 1.28 -50.54
N VAL A 24 10.97 1.23 -49.59
CA VAL A 24 9.60 1.77 -49.71
C VAL A 24 9.00 1.88 -48.29
N ILE A 25 8.52 3.07 -47.95
CA ILE A 25 7.65 3.38 -46.81
C ILE A 25 6.21 3.09 -47.23
N ILE A 26 5.49 2.16 -46.58
CA ILE A 26 4.03 2.22 -46.33
C ILE A 26 3.73 1.41 -45.05
N PRO A 27 2.95 1.94 -44.08
CA PRO A 27 2.56 1.25 -42.86
C PRO A 27 1.37 0.31 -43.12
N VAL A 28 1.42 -0.92 -42.60
CA VAL A 28 0.26 -1.83 -42.58
C VAL A 28 -0.42 -1.75 -41.23
N LEU A 29 -1.62 -1.18 -41.32
CA LEU A 29 -2.74 -1.22 -40.41
C LEU A 29 -2.94 -2.62 -39.80
N MET A 30 -2.84 -2.74 -38.48
CA MET A 30 -3.47 -3.85 -37.75
C MET A 30 -4.59 -3.24 -36.90
N THR A 31 -5.81 -3.53 -37.33
CA THR A 31 -7.08 -3.10 -36.76
C THR A 31 -7.23 -3.66 -35.35
N LEU A 32 -7.06 -2.81 -34.34
CA LEU A 32 -7.59 -3.04 -32.99
C LEU A 32 -9.02 -2.48 -32.97
N THR A 33 -9.99 -3.36 -32.79
CA THR A 33 -11.40 -3.00 -32.60
C THR A 33 -11.54 -2.16 -31.33
N LEU A 34 -11.73 -0.86 -31.49
CA LEU A 34 -12.16 0.06 -30.43
C LEU A 34 -13.61 -0.26 -30.06
N LEU A 35 -13.80 -0.88 -28.90
CA LEU A 35 -15.02 -0.70 -28.13
C LEU A 35 -14.97 0.68 -27.46
N PRO A 36 -16.08 1.44 -27.42
CA PRO A 36 -16.09 2.77 -26.83
C PRO A 36 -16.07 2.64 -25.31
N PHE A 37 -14.94 2.98 -24.69
CA PHE A 37 -14.91 3.31 -23.27
C PHE A 37 -15.55 4.69 -23.10
N SER A 38 -16.87 4.70 -22.93
CA SER A 38 -17.59 5.81 -22.30
C SER A 38 -18.04 5.32 -20.93
N ALA A 39 -17.25 5.59 -19.89
CA ALA A 39 -17.68 5.46 -18.51
C ALA A 39 -16.73 6.21 -17.58
N PHE A 40 -17.20 7.39 -17.16
CA PHE A 40 -16.89 8.11 -15.91
C PHE A 40 -15.48 8.68 -15.72
N ALA A 41 -15.43 10.01 -15.73
CA ALA A 41 -14.58 10.76 -14.83
C ALA A 41 -14.81 10.21 -13.41
N ASP A 42 -13.81 9.53 -12.86
CA ASP A 42 -13.84 9.17 -11.45
C ASP A 42 -13.60 10.43 -10.64
N SER A 43 -14.55 10.74 -9.77
CA SER A 43 -14.41 11.75 -8.73
C SER A 43 -13.10 11.51 -7.97
N GLY A 44 -12.40 12.57 -7.56
CA GLY A 44 -11.21 12.50 -6.72
C GLY A 44 -11.47 11.97 -5.29
N ALA A 45 -12.05 10.77 -5.17
CA ALA A 45 -12.25 10.08 -3.92
C ALA A 45 -10.92 9.46 -3.48
N GLN A 46 -10.37 9.94 -2.36
CA GLN A 46 -9.23 9.28 -1.71
C GLN A 46 -9.60 7.84 -1.36
N THR A 47 -8.68 6.89 -1.62
CA THR A 47 -8.84 5.49 -1.21
C THR A 47 -8.97 5.44 0.32
N THR A 48 -10.02 4.79 0.82
CA THR A 48 -10.26 4.60 2.25
C THR A 48 -10.25 3.12 2.62
N ILE A 49 -9.75 2.81 3.80
CA ILE A 49 -9.74 1.48 4.42
C ILE A 49 -10.38 1.62 5.80
N GLY A 50 -11.44 0.86 6.08
CA GLY A 50 -12.17 0.97 7.34
C GLY A 50 -12.74 2.37 7.61
N GLY A 51 -13.03 3.16 6.56
CA GLY A 51 -13.51 4.54 6.67
C GLY A 51 -12.42 5.59 6.97
N LYS A 52 -11.14 5.20 6.98
CA LYS A 52 -9.98 6.09 7.12
C LYS A 52 -9.23 6.21 5.81
N THR A 53 -8.67 7.37 5.49
CA THR A 53 -7.75 7.53 4.36
C THR A 53 -6.40 6.86 4.66
N VAL A 54 -5.65 6.53 3.60
CA VAL A 54 -4.29 5.96 3.74
C VAL A 54 -3.36 6.92 4.51
N GLU A 55 -3.47 8.23 4.28
CA GLU A 55 -2.66 9.25 4.97
C GLU A 55 -2.97 9.33 6.47
N GLU A 56 -4.24 9.24 6.86
CA GLU A 56 -4.63 9.20 8.27
C GLU A 56 -4.07 7.97 8.98
N LEU A 57 -4.15 6.79 8.33
CA LEU A 57 -3.62 5.55 8.88
C LEU A 57 -2.09 5.59 9.01
N GLN A 58 -1.39 6.08 7.99
CA GLN A 58 0.06 6.27 8.03
C GLN A 58 0.46 7.24 9.13
N THR A 59 -0.28 8.34 9.30
CA THR A 59 -0.02 9.31 10.37
C THR A 59 -0.18 8.66 11.75
N HIS A 60 -1.24 7.88 11.97
CA HIS A 60 -1.47 7.17 13.21
C HIS A 60 -0.37 6.13 13.52
N ILE A 61 0.01 5.32 12.54
CA ILE A 61 1.11 4.34 12.65
C ILE A 61 2.43 5.03 12.98
N ASN A 62 2.74 6.12 12.29
CA ASN A 62 3.96 6.89 12.53
C ASN A 62 3.99 7.50 13.94
N ASN A 63 2.85 7.99 14.43
CA ASN A 63 2.73 8.50 15.79
C ASN A 63 3.06 7.40 16.81
N LEU A 64 2.52 6.19 16.65
CA LEU A 64 2.79 5.04 17.51
C LEU A 64 4.28 4.61 17.48
N TYR A 65 4.93 4.61 16.31
CA TYR A 65 6.36 4.33 16.21
C TYR A 65 7.23 5.42 16.83
N SER A 66 6.80 6.68 16.71
CA SER A 66 7.52 7.85 17.23
C SER A 66 7.27 8.10 18.72
N ASP A 67 6.40 7.33 19.37
CA ASP A 67 6.09 7.49 20.79
C ASP A 67 7.35 7.21 21.64
N GLU A 68 7.76 8.23 22.40
CA GLU A 68 8.91 8.20 23.30
C GLU A 68 8.60 7.49 24.63
N THR A 69 7.36 7.04 24.84
CA THR A 69 6.96 6.22 25.98
C THR A 69 7.86 4.98 26.07
N THR A 70 8.34 4.72 27.29
CA THR A 70 9.25 3.60 27.60
C THR A 70 8.51 2.48 28.32
N GLY A 71 9.17 1.34 28.54
CA GLY A 71 8.59 0.22 29.25
C GLY A 71 7.47 -0.47 28.48
N THR A 72 6.56 -1.12 29.20
CA THR A 72 5.51 -1.96 28.59
C THR A 72 4.60 -1.19 27.63
N THR A 73 4.19 0.03 27.98
CA THR A 73 3.34 0.86 27.11
C THR A 73 4.06 1.24 25.82
N GLY A 74 5.34 1.65 25.91
CA GLY A 74 6.14 1.93 24.72
C GLY A 74 6.31 0.74 23.79
N ARG A 75 6.48 -0.47 24.33
CA ARG A 75 6.52 -1.70 23.53
C ARG A 75 5.15 -2.03 22.94
N LEU A 76 4.08 -1.81 23.70
CA LEU A 76 2.70 -1.98 23.24
C LEU A 76 2.44 -1.10 22.00
N HIS A 77 2.77 0.19 22.05
CA HIS A 77 2.59 1.10 20.91
C HIS A 77 3.39 0.65 19.68
N ARG A 78 4.64 0.21 19.86
CA ARG A 78 5.45 -0.32 18.75
C ARG A 78 4.86 -1.60 18.14
N MET A 79 4.25 -2.46 18.94
CA MET A 79 3.57 -3.66 18.44
C MET A 79 2.26 -3.31 17.73
N GLN A 80 1.49 -2.34 18.25
CA GLN A 80 0.32 -1.79 17.54
C GLN A 80 0.72 -1.22 16.18
N ALA A 81 1.78 -0.40 16.14
CA ALA A 81 2.31 0.17 14.91
C ALA A 81 2.71 -0.92 13.90
N PHE A 82 3.38 -1.98 14.36
CA PHE A 82 3.84 -3.06 13.49
C PHE A 82 2.69 -3.90 12.91
N ILE A 83 1.69 -4.24 13.72
CA ILE A 83 0.47 -4.91 13.25
C ILE A 83 -0.24 -4.06 12.20
N GLN A 84 -0.38 -2.75 12.46
CA GLN A 84 -1.09 -1.84 11.57
C GLN A 84 -0.31 -1.53 10.29
N GLU A 85 1.01 -1.41 10.35
CA GLU A 85 1.87 -1.29 9.17
C GLU A 85 1.73 -2.51 8.25
N LEU A 86 1.84 -3.71 8.83
CA LEU A 86 1.65 -4.97 8.12
C LEU A 86 0.26 -5.04 7.47
N ALA A 87 -0.78 -4.70 8.24
CA ALA A 87 -2.15 -4.68 7.77
C ALA A 87 -2.38 -3.70 6.61
N LEU A 88 -1.88 -2.47 6.75
CA LEU A 88 -2.00 -1.46 5.69
C LEU A 88 -1.26 -1.89 4.43
N HIS A 89 -0.03 -2.40 4.57
CA HIS A 89 0.75 -2.92 3.44
C HIS A 89 0.03 -4.05 2.71
N ALA A 90 -0.55 -5.00 3.45
CA ALA A 90 -1.31 -6.11 2.87
C ALA A 90 -2.59 -5.62 2.17
N LYS A 91 -3.36 -4.74 2.83
CA LYS A 91 -4.64 -4.23 2.31
C LYS A 91 -4.48 -3.28 1.12
N LEU A 92 -3.35 -2.59 0.97
CA LEU A 92 -3.04 -1.82 -0.24
C LEU A 92 -2.81 -2.71 -1.47
N LYS A 93 -2.34 -3.96 -1.27
CA LYS A 93 -2.17 -4.95 -2.34
C LYS A 93 -3.45 -5.76 -2.59
N ASN A 94 -4.15 -6.11 -1.53
CA ASN A 94 -5.41 -6.84 -1.56
C ASN A 94 -6.36 -6.24 -0.51
N PRO A 95 -7.30 -5.35 -0.90
CA PRO A 95 -8.21 -4.68 0.02
C PRO A 95 -9.05 -5.62 0.89
N ASP A 96 -9.31 -6.85 0.41
CA ASP A 96 -10.09 -7.85 1.13
C ASP A 96 -9.23 -8.74 2.06
N PHE A 97 -7.91 -8.56 2.11
CA PHE A 97 -7.00 -9.39 2.90
C PHE A 97 -7.27 -9.25 4.41
N LYS A 98 -7.42 -10.38 5.11
CA LYS A 98 -7.82 -10.41 6.53
C LYS A 98 -6.61 -10.38 7.46
N ILE A 99 -6.72 -9.63 8.57
CA ILE A 99 -5.68 -9.53 9.60
C ILE A 99 -6.23 -9.99 10.94
N ILE A 100 -5.59 -10.99 11.56
CA ILE A 100 -6.05 -11.60 12.81
C ILE A 100 -4.88 -11.75 13.81
N PRO A 101 -4.64 -10.80 14.73
CA PRO A 101 -3.69 -10.99 15.83
C PRO A 101 -4.12 -12.09 16.80
N GLN A 102 -3.16 -12.81 17.40
CA GLN A 102 -3.38 -13.83 18.42
C GLN A 102 -2.89 -13.40 19.80
N ASP A 103 -3.69 -13.65 20.83
CA ASP A 103 -3.39 -13.30 22.23
C ASP A 103 -3.23 -11.78 22.43
N GLY A 104 -2.52 -11.34 23.47
CA GLY A 104 -2.11 -9.93 23.62
C GLY A 104 -3.25 -8.90 23.58
N ILE A 105 -4.45 -9.23 24.04
CA ILE A 105 -5.69 -8.44 23.82
C ILE A 105 -5.63 -6.96 24.19
N ASP A 106 -4.72 -6.56 25.08
CA ASP A 106 -4.52 -5.15 25.41
C ASP A 106 -4.11 -4.34 24.17
N LEU A 107 -3.42 -4.95 23.21
CA LEU A 107 -3.06 -4.33 21.92
C LEU A 107 -4.28 -3.85 21.13
N ALA A 108 -5.48 -4.37 21.39
CA ALA A 108 -6.70 -3.92 20.72
C ALA A 108 -7.13 -2.51 21.17
N PHE A 109 -6.66 -2.04 22.34
CA PHE A 109 -7.16 -0.83 22.97
C PHE A 109 -6.13 0.28 22.97
N LYS A 110 -6.61 1.52 22.99
CA LYS A 110 -5.75 2.70 23.12
C LYS A 110 -4.92 2.60 24.40
N ASP A 111 -3.60 2.66 24.25
CA ASP A 111 -2.61 2.53 25.33
C ASP A 111 -2.66 1.22 26.14
N GLY A 112 -3.32 0.18 25.62
CA GLY A 112 -3.55 -1.06 26.39
C GLY A 112 -4.72 -1.00 27.37
N VAL A 113 -5.47 0.10 27.40
CA VAL A 113 -6.47 0.37 28.42
C VAL A 113 -7.87 0.26 27.84
N SER A 114 -8.62 -0.78 28.23
CA SER A 114 -9.92 -1.08 27.62
C SER A 114 -10.98 -0.01 27.83
N THR A 115 -10.88 0.80 28.88
CA THR A 115 -11.77 1.95 29.10
C THR A 115 -11.52 3.12 28.15
N ASN A 116 -10.37 3.14 27.46
CA ASN A 116 -10.05 4.16 26.46
C ASN A 116 -10.65 3.83 25.07
N GLY A 117 -11.32 2.68 24.94
CA GLY A 117 -11.88 2.19 23.68
C GLY A 117 -10.86 1.45 22.82
N VAL A 118 -11.38 0.76 21.80
CA VAL A 118 -10.56 0.06 20.80
C VAL A 118 -9.77 1.10 20.00
N ASP A 119 -8.50 0.80 19.70
CA ASP A 119 -7.64 1.67 18.89
C ASP A 119 -8.24 1.89 17.50
N GLU A 120 -8.13 3.11 16.98
CA GLU A 120 -8.82 3.47 15.73
C GLU A 120 -8.16 2.87 14.49
N GLY A 121 -6.84 2.69 14.51
CA GLY A 121 -6.14 1.98 13.43
C GLY A 121 -6.45 0.49 13.48
N ILE A 122 -6.55 -0.10 14.67
CA ILE A 122 -7.02 -1.48 14.85
C ILE A 122 -8.44 -1.65 14.30
N LEU A 123 -9.39 -0.78 14.66
CA LEU A 123 -10.77 -0.85 14.12
C LEU A 123 -10.83 -0.76 12.59
N ALA A 124 -9.92 -0.01 11.97
CA ALA A 124 -9.89 0.16 10.53
C ALA A 124 -9.20 -0.99 9.78
N LEU A 125 -8.19 -1.62 10.39
CA LEU A 125 -7.24 -2.51 9.71
C LEU A 125 -7.31 -3.98 10.16
N VAL A 126 -7.87 -4.28 11.34
CA VAL A 126 -7.92 -5.63 11.90
C VAL A 126 -9.30 -6.24 11.74
N ASP A 127 -9.38 -7.43 11.16
CA ASP A 127 -10.65 -8.10 10.84
C ASP A 127 -11.07 -9.11 11.91
N GLY A 128 -10.10 -9.65 12.66
CA GLY A 128 -10.35 -10.63 13.70
C GLY A 128 -9.33 -10.60 14.84
N TRP A 129 -9.59 -11.38 15.89
CA TRP A 129 -8.68 -11.59 17.02
C TRP A 129 -8.76 -13.05 17.49
N GLY A 130 -7.62 -13.74 17.48
CA GLY A 130 -7.46 -15.12 17.94
C GLY A 130 -6.99 -15.21 19.37
N ILE A 131 -7.29 -16.32 20.04
CA ILE A 131 -6.81 -16.59 21.40
C ILE A 131 -6.83 -18.09 21.70
N GLU A 132 -5.84 -18.56 22.44
CA GLU A 132 -5.86 -19.89 23.02
C GLU A 132 -6.30 -19.88 24.50
N GLY A 133 -7.30 -20.68 24.83
CA GLY A 133 -7.69 -21.00 26.21
C GLY A 133 -8.52 -19.94 26.94
N MET A 134 -8.93 -18.84 26.29
CA MET A 134 -9.67 -17.76 26.93
C MET A 134 -11.12 -18.11 27.21
N VAL A 135 -11.80 -18.81 26.29
CA VAL A 135 -13.16 -19.27 26.54
C VAL A 135 -13.14 -20.19 27.75
N GLY A 136 -12.19 -21.13 27.82
CA GLY A 136 -12.06 -22.05 28.93
C GLY A 136 -13.20 -23.07 28.97
N ASN A 137 -13.11 -24.02 29.90
CA ASN A 137 -14.03 -25.17 29.96
C ASN A 137 -14.68 -25.39 31.34
N GLY A 138 -14.57 -24.39 32.23
CA GLY A 138 -15.23 -24.38 33.54
C GLY A 138 -16.72 -23.99 33.46
N PRO A 139 -17.54 -24.32 34.47
CA PRO A 139 -19.00 -24.23 34.37
C PRO A 139 -19.58 -22.80 34.44
N LEU A 140 -18.81 -21.81 34.89
CA LEU A 140 -19.32 -20.45 35.10
C LEU A 140 -19.26 -19.59 33.83
N THR A 141 -20.36 -18.99 33.40
CA THR A 141 -20.40 -18.11 32.21
C THR A 141 -20.10 -16.65 32.50
N THR A 142 -19.83 -16.27 33.75
CA THR A 142 -19.43 -14.89 34.10
C THR A 142 -18.00 -14.63 33.65
N PRO A 143 -17.75 -13.66 32.74
CA PRO A 143 -16.41 -13.40 32.23
C PRO A 143 -15.55 -12.66 33.25
N THR A 144 -14.26 -13.01 33.32
CA THR A 144 -13.21 -12.25 34.01
C THR A 144 -12.92 -10.92 33.31
N THR A 145 -12.16 -10.03 33.95
CA THR A 145 -11.75 -8.74 33.35
C THR A 145 -11.06 -8.92 32.00
N THR A 146 -10.20 -9.94 31.85
CA THR A 146 -9.53 -10.21 30.56
C THR A 146 -10.51 -10.72 29.52
N GLN A 147 -11.43 -11.63 29.89
CA GLN A 147 -12.47 -12.15 28.97
C GLN A 147 -13.42 -11.02 28.52
N GLN A 148 -13.72 -10.06 29.38
CA GLN A 148 -14.52 -8.88 29.01
C GLN A 148 -13.88 -8.04 27.92
N LYS A 149 -12.54 -8.00 27.83
CA LYS A 149 -11.84 -7.29 26.75
C LYS A 149 -12.11 -7.93 25.38
N TYR A 150 -12.03 -9.26 25.28
CA TYR A 150 -12.37 -9.98 24.05
C TYR A 150 -13.84 -9.78 23.65
N ILE A 151 -14.75 -9.81 24.63
CA ILE A 151 -16.17 -9.51 24.40
C ILE A 151 -16.35 -8.07 23.88
N ALA A 152 -15.62 -7.10 24.42
CA ALA A 152 -15.68 -5.71 23.95
C ALA A 152 -15.17 -5.56 22.51
N VAL A 153 -14.08 -6.25 22.14
CA VAL A 153 -13.56 -6.31 20.76
C VAL A 153 -14.61 -6.94 19.83
N LYS A 154 -15.24 -8.03 20.25
CA LYS A 154 -16.33 -8.67 19.50
C LYS A 154 -17.51 -7.71 19.28
N GLN A 155 -17.91 -6.97 20.31
CA GLN A 155 -18.99 -5.97 20.25
C GLN A 155 -18.63 -4.77 19.37
N ALA A 156 -17.34 -4.47 19.19
CA ALA A 156 -16.86 -3.45 18.28
C ALA A 156 -16.89 -3.87 16.79
N GLY A 157 -17.34 -5.10 16.50
CA GLY A 157 -17.50 -5.60 15.13
C GLY A 157 -16.32 -6.44 14.61
N ILE A 158 -15.35 -6.75 15.45
CA ILE A 158 -14.20 -7.59 15.10
C ILE A 158 -14.55 -9.06 15.34
N TYR A 159 -14.18 -9.96 14.42
CA TYR A 159 -14.32 -11.40 14.62
C TYR A 159 -13.46 -11.87 15.80
N VAL A 160 -13.97 -12.75 16.68
CA VAL A 160 -13.14 -13.31 17.77
C VAL A 160 -13.27 -14.82 17.77
N SER A 161 -12.14 -15.51 17.68
CA SER A 161 -12.04 -16.97 17.69
C SER A 161 -11.24 -17.47 18.88
N ASP A 162 -11.68 -18.56 19.48
CA ASP A 162 -10.97 -19.22 20.58
C ASP A 162 -10.78 -20.71 20.31
N THR A 163 -9.60 -21.19 20.68
CA THR A 163 -9.38 -22.62 20.88
C THR A 163 -8.98 -22.97 22.31
N THR A 164 -9.75 -23.86 22.93
CA THR A 164 -9.52 -24.32 24.30
C THR A 164 -9.42 -25.85 24.30
N VAL A 165 -8.46 -26.41 25.03
CA VAL A 165 -8.36 -27.86 25.23
C VAL A 165 -9.53 -28.36 26.08
N VAL A 166 -10.21 -29.41 25.63
CA VAL A 166 -11.33 -30.05 26.33
C VAL A 166 -11.11 -31.56 26.39
N ASN A 167 -11.11 -32.12 27.59
CA ASN A 167 -10.73 -33.51 27.85
C ASN A 167 -11.91 -34.42 28.20
N THR A 168 -13.09 -33.84 28.49
CA THR A 168 -14.31 -34.57 28.86
C THR A 168 -15.54 -33.96 28.18
N GLN A 169 -16.63 -34.72 28.05
CA GLN A 169 -17.89 -34.22 27.48
C GLN A 169 -18.43 -33.01 28.27
N GLU A 170 -18.33 -33.02 29.60
CA GLU A 170 -18.74 -31.90 30.44
C GLU A 170 -17.94 -30.62 30.13
N GLN A 171 -16.63 -30.75 29.91
CA GLN A 171 -15.77 -29.62 29.52
C GLN A 171 -16.15 -29.07 28.14
N LEU A 172 -16.49 -29.95 27.19
CA LEU A 172 -16.96 -29.56 25.86
C LEU A 172 -18.29 -28.80 25.94
N ASP A 173 -19.25 -29.29 26.72
CA ASP A 173 -20.55 -28.64 26.91
C ASP A 173 -20.40 -27.25 27.56
N ASN A 174 -19.57 -27.15 28.61
CA ASN A 174 -19.26 -25.89 29.29
C ASN A 174 -18.57 -24.89 28.34
N TYR A 175 -17.61 -25.35 27.55
CA TYR A 175 -16.93 -24.55 26.53
C TYR A 175 -17.93 -23.94 25.55
N TYR A 176 -18.86 -24.74 25.00
CA TYR A 176 -19.87 -24.25 24.08
C TYR A 176 -20.89 -23.30 24.72
N ALA A 177 -21.28 -23.55 25.97
CA ALA A 177 -22.15 -22.65 26.71
C ALA A 177 -21.53 -21.25 26.84
N ARG A 178 -20.22 -21.18 27.11
CA ARG A 178 -19.46 -19.92 27.24
C ARG A 178 -19.24 -19.25 25.89
N ALA A 179 -18.78 -20.00 24.89
CA ALA A 179 -18.62 -19.48 23.53
C ALA A 179 -19.92 -18.87 23.00
N LYS A 180 -21.06 -19.53 23.26
CA LYS A 180 -22.40 -19.00 22.93
C LYS A 180 -22.75 -17.75 23.75
N ALA A 181 -22.51 -17.76 25.06
CA ALA A 181 -22.83 -16.63 25.92
C ALA A 181 -22.05 -15.35 25.56
N TRP A 182 -20.86 -15.51 24.99
CA TRP A 182 -19.93 -14.42 24.69
C TRP A 182 -19.81 -14.09 23.20
N ASP A 183 -20.58 -14.78 22.35
CA ASP A 183 -20.54 -14.69 20.88
C ASP A 183 -19.13 -14.89 20.29
N ILE A 184 -18.38 -15.84 20.86
CA ILE A 184 -17.04 -16.22 20.41
C ILE A 184 -17.16 -17.41 19.45
N ILE A 185 -16.35 -17.39 18.38
CA ILE A 185 -16.32 -18.43 17.36
C ILE A 185 -15.46 -19.61 17.87
N PRO A 186 -16.04 -20.80 18.07
CA PRO A 186 -15.36 -21.87 18.79
C PRO A 186 -14.63 -22.87 17.88
N TYR A 187 -13.47 -23.33 18.33
CA TYR A 187 -12.79 -24.56 17.90
C TYR A 187 -12.22 -25.31 19.12
N PRO A 188 -12.96 -26.27 19.70
CA PRO A 188 -12.49 -27.02 20.85
C PRO A 188 -11.37 -27.98 20.45
N ARG A 189 -10.23 -27.91 21.15
CA ARG A 189 -9.13 -28.85 21.00
C ARG A 189 -9.42 -30.11 21.80
N ILE A 190 -9.87 -31.18 21.16
CA ILE A 190 -10.32 -32.38 21.87
C ILE A 190 -9.11 -33.19 22.37
N GLY A 191 -8.99 -33.34 23.69
CA GLY A 191 -7.91 -34.11 24.33
C GLY A 191 -8.44 -35.23 25.24
N GLY A 192 -7.51 -35.86 25.96
CA GLY A 192 -7.80 -36.80 27.03
C GLY A 192 -8.73 -37.96 26.67
N VAL A 193 -9.62 -38.31 27.59
CA VAL A 193 -10.60 -39.41 27.40
C VAL A 193 -11.66 -39.07 26.36
N LEU A 194 -11.94 -37.79 26.13
CA LEU A 194 -12.89 -37.36 25.10
C LEU A 194 -12.36 -37.66 23.70
N ALA A 195 -11.06 -37.42 23.45
CA ALA A 195 -10.42 -37.77 22.18
C ALA A 195 -10.59 -39.27 21.86
N GLN A 196 -10.34 -40.13 22.83
CA GLN A 196 -10.50 -41.59 22.68
C GLN A 196 -11.96 -41.97 22.43
N SER A 197 -12.92 -41.28 23.07
CA SER A 197 -14.33 -41.54 22.90
C SER A 197 -14.87 -41.09 21.54
N LEU A 198 -14.39 -39.96 21.00
CA LEU A 198 -14.87 -39.39 19.74
C LEU A 198 -14.16 -39.96 18.52
N PHE A 199 -12.90 -40.38 18.67
CA PHE A 199 -12.03 -40.83 17.57
C PHE A 199 -11.34 -42.16 17.92
N PRO A 200 -12.10 -43.24 18.19
CA PRO A 200 -11.52 -44.53 18.57
C PRO A 200 -10.60 -45.07 17.47
N GLY A 201 -9.36 -45.41 17.82
CA GLY A 201 -8.36 -45.93 16.87
C GLY A 201 -7.78 -44.91 15.88
N TRP A 202 -8.21 -43.65 15.95
CA TRP A 202 -7.79 -42.58 15.03
C TRP A 202 -6.94 -41.49 15.72
N ARG A 203 -7.21 -41.20 17.00
CA ARG A 203 -6.54 -40.10 17.73
C ARG A 203 -5.81 -40.62 18.97
N TRP A 204 -4.48 -40.54 18.95
CA TRP A 204 -3.62 -41.07 20.02
C TRP A 204 -3.08 -39.98 20.97
N ALA A 205 -3.12 -38.71 20.54
CA ALA A 205 -2.65 -37.57 21.31
C ALA A 205 -3.57 -37.23 22.48
N VAL A 206 -2.99 -37.13 23.68
CA VAL A 206 -3.70 -36.84 24.94
C VAL A 206 -3.91 -35.33 25.14
N ASN A 207 -3.16 -34.48 24.42
CA ASN A 207 -2.96 -33.06 24.75
C ASN A 207 -3.87 -32.07 24.01
N GLY A 208 -4.77 -32.55 23.14
CA GLY A 208 -5.65 -31.68 22.36
C GLY A 208 -4.88 -30.85 21.33
N ASP A 209 -4.03 -31.49 20.53
CA ASP A 209 -3.20 -30.80 19.54
C ASP A 209 -3.98 -30.38 18.28
N TYR A 210 -3.45 -29.40 17.57
CA TYR A 210 -4.02 -28.80 16.35
C TYR A 210 -3.52 -29.47 15.06
N PHE A 211 -3.25 -30.77 15.10
CA PHE A 211 -2.66 -31.50 13.96
C PHE A 211 -3.69 -32.07 12.98
N TRP A 212 -4.94 -32.14 13.40
CA TRP A 212 -5.98 -32.91 12.72
C TRP A 212 -7.02 -32.02 12.05
N VAL A 213 -7.50 -32.43 10.88
CA VAL A 213 -8.66 -31.82 10.22
C VAL A 213 -9.91 -32.48 10.80
N GLU A 214 -10.28 -32.06 12.01
CA GLU A 214 -11.37 -32.72 12.74
C GLU A 214 -12.71 -32.50 12.04
N ASN A 215 -13.55 -33.54 11.98
CA ASN A 215 -14.90 -33.38 11.46
C ASN A 215 -15.71 -32.46 12.40
N PRO A 216 -16.23 -31.31 11.92
CA PRO A 216 -16.91 -30.35 12.77
C PRO A 216 -18.18 -30.94 13.43
N THR A 217 -18.86 -31.89 12.79
CA THR A 217 -20.01 -32.60 13.38
C THR A 217 -19.58 -33.44 14.58
N THR A 218 -18.46 -34.18 14.45
CA THR A 218 -17.96 -35.08 15.51
C THR A 218 -17.59 -34.32 16.77
N ILE A 219 -17.05 -33.10 16.63
CA ILE A 219 -16.66 -32.28 17.78
C ILE A 219 -17.77 -31.41 18.36
N GLY A 220 -18.99 -31.49 17.82
CA GLY A 220 -20.17 -30.78 18.35
C GLY A 220 -20.47 -29.43 17.70
N LEU A 221 -19.91 -29.14 16.52
CA LEU A 221 -20.19 -27.91 15.77
C LEU A 221 -21.35 -28.04 14.77
N SER A 222 -22.12 -29.13 14.76
CA SER A 222 -23.16 -29.40 13.75
C SER A 222 -24.17 -28.26 13.58
N SER A 223 -24.54 -27.59 14.68
CA SER A 223 -25.46 -26.44 14.66
C SER A 223 -24.90 -25.16 14.03
N ARG A 224 -23.59 -25.15 13.72
CA ARG A 224 -22.85 -24.02 13.15
C ARG A 224 -22.45 -24.26 11.69
N ILE A 225 -22.65 -25.48 11.19
CA ILE A 225 -22.35 -25.87 9.81
C ILE A 225 -23.43 -25.34 8.87
N ASP A 226 -22.99 -24.69 7.80
CA ASP A 226 -23.78 -24.37 6.63
C ASP A 226 -22.84 -24.35 5.43
N GLY A 227 -22.79 -25.47 4.70
CA GLY A 227 -21.89 -25.64 3.56
C GLY A 227 -22.16 -24.65 2.42
N THR A 228 -23.34 -24.01 2.38
CA THR A 228 -23.73 -23.06 1.34
C THR A 228 -23.43 -21.60 1.70
N ARG A 229 -23.12 -21.32 2.97
CA ARG A 229 -22.83 -19.96 3.44
C ARG A 229 -21.60 -19.39 2.75
N ASN A 230 -21.72 -18.19 2.19
CA ASN A 230 -20.57 -17.43 1.70
C ASN A 230 -19.99 -16.59 2.84
N VAL A 231 -18.73 -16.88 3.20
CA VAL A 231 -17.96 -16.08 4.14
C VAL A 231 -17.17 -15.05 3.33
N ASN A 232 -17.66 -13.81 3.27
CA ASN A 232 -16.97 -12.71 2.57
C ASN A 232 -16.20 -11.83 3.57
N ASN A 233 -16.74 -11.71 4.78
CA ASN A 233 -16.10 -11.10 5.94
C ASN A 233 -15.95 -12.15 7.04
N LEU A 234 -14.94 -12.01 7.90
CA LEU A 234 -14.76 -12.96 9.01
C LEU A 234 -15.98 -13.00 9.94
N THR A 235 -16.71 -11.89 10.08
CA THR A 235 -17.94 -11.81 10.89
C THR A 235 -19.10 -12.67 10.36
N ASP A 236 -19.04 -13.15 9.11
CA ASP A 236 -20.01 -14.10 8.54
C ASP A 236 -19.81 -15.53 9.08
N ALA A 237 -18.61 -15.85 9.55
CA ALA A 237 -18.24 -17.19 10.00
C ALA A 237 -18.95 -17.59 11.30
N LYS A 238 -19.22 -18.88 11.47
CA LYS A 238 -19.83 -19.47 12.69
C LYS A 238 -19.01 -20.61 13.28
N ASN A 239 -18.04 -21.13 12.55
CA ASN A 239 -17.04 -22.10 12.99
C ASN A 239 -15.67 -21.75 12.36
N TYR A 240 -14.61 -22.40 12.82
CA TYR A 240 -13.30 -22.35 12.16
C TYR A 240 -12.48 -23.60 12.49
N LEU A 241 -11.43 -23.85 11.70
CA LEU A 241 -10.42 -24.88 11.94
C LEU A 241 -9.10 -24.21 12.31
N TYR A 242 -8.45 -24.73 13.35
CA TYR A 242 -7.06 -24.41 13.68
C TYR A 242 -6.18 -25.62 13.37
N ASN A 243 -5.48 -25.60 12.24
CA ASN A 243 -4.62 -26.68 11.77
C ASN A 243 -3.31 -26.15 11.17
N ILE A 244 -2.49 -25.50 12.02
CA ILE A 244 -1.21 -24.89 11.60
C ILE A 244 -0.07 -25.91 11.43
N ASN A 245 -0.34 -27.20 11.55
CA ASN A 245 0.66 -28.24 11.45
C ASN A 245 0.08 -29.46 10.71
N SER A 246 0.66 -29.76 9.55
CA SER A 246 0.28 -30.88 8.68
C SER A 246 1.15 -32.14 8.86
N ARG A 247 2.03 -32.15 9.87
CA ARG A 247 2.96 -33.26 10.15
C ARG A 247 2.28 -34.63 10.24
N PRO A 248 1.00 -34.77 10.65
CA PRO A 248 0.32 -36.05 10.53
C PRO A 248 0.39 -36.65 9.14
N TYR A 249 0.34 -35.86 8.08
CA TYR A 249 0.26 -36.35 6.72
C TYR A 249 1.63 -36.63 6.09
N ASP A 250 2.73 -36.44 6.82
CA ASP A 250 4.07 -36.67 6.30
C ASP A 250 4.39 -38.14 6.07
N ALA A 251 5.18 -38.37 5.03
CA ALA A 251 5.60 -39.68 4.58
C ALA A 251 6.52 -40.39 5.59
N TRP A 252 6.39 -41.71 5.73
CA TRP A 252 7.16 -42.45 6.75
C TRP A 252 8.66 -42.54 6.46
N ASP A 253 9.05 -42.53 5.19
CA ASP A 253 10.44 -42.48 4.75
C ASP A 253 11.09 -41.12 5.03
N THR A 254 10.35 -40.01 4.89
CA THR A 254 10.78 -38.70 5.38
C THR A 254 11.08 -38.75 6.87
N TRP A 255 10.25 -39.47 7.64
CA TRP A 255 10.55 -39.73 9.05
C TRP A 255 11.74 -40.68 9.24
N ASP A 256 11.90 -41.73 8.41
CA ASP A 256 13.09 -42.61 8.44
C ASP A 256 14.39 -41.82 8.20
N ASP A 257 14.37 -40.90 7.25
CA ASP A 257 15.53 -40.11 6.82
C ASP A 257 15.86 -39.00 7.81
N GLU A 258 14.84 -38.27 8.31
CA GLU A 258 15.00 -37.30 9.40
C GLU A 258 15.49 -38.00 10.67
N GLU A 259 14.90 -39.15 11.02
CA GLU A 259 15.34 -39.97 12.14
C GLU A 259 16.76 -40.48 11.95
N ALA A 260 17.10 -41.02 10.77
CA ALA A 260 18.44 -41.54 10.51
C ALA A 260 19.47 -40.43 10.54
N ALA A 261 19.14 -39.22 10.09
CA ALA A 261 19.98 -38.04 10.24
C ALA A 261 20.17 -37.67 11.72
N VAL A 262 19.08 -37.58 12.48
CA VAL A 262 19.11 -37.29 13.93
C VAL A 262 19.90 -38.34 14.70
N VAL A 263 19.66 -39.64 14.45
CA VAL A 263 20.34 -40.77 15.09
C VAL A 263 21.80 -40.87 14.66
N ALA A 264 22.13 -40.62 13.38
CA ALA A 264 23.52 -40.57 12.92
C ALA A 264 24.30 -39.41 13.56
N GLU A 265 23.61 -38.34 13.92
CA GLU A 265 24.11 -37.19 14.68
C GLU A 265 24.08 -37.42 16.21
N GLY A 266 23.59 -38.59 16.65
CA GLY A 266 23.58 -39.02 18.05
C GLY A 266 22.33 -38.59 18.84
N GLY A 267 21.37 -37.93 18.21
CA GLY A 267 20.13 -37.41 18.79
C GLY A 267 19.07 -38.45 19.13
N ASP A 268 18.17 -38.08 20.04
CA ASP A 268 16.95 -38.84 20.37
C ASP A 268 15.96 -38.65 19.21
N GLY A 269 15.93 -39.63 18.33
CA GLY A 269 14.96 -39.65 17.25
C GLY A 269 13.52 -39.65 17.77
N ASP A 270 12.61 -38.96 17.06
CA ASP A 270 11.21 -38.79 17.46
C ASP A 270 10.44 -40.14 17.50
N ARG A 271 11.00 -41.24 16.98
CA ARG A 271 10.34 -42.55 16.93
C ARG A 271 10.18 -43.27 18.25
N ALA A 272 10.90 -42.89 19.30
CA ALA A 272 10.76 -43.52 20.62
C ALA A 272 9.44 -43.11 21.34
N ARG A 273 8.71 -42.11 20.81
CA ARG A 273 7.67 -41.41 21.57
C ARG A 273 6.30 -41.40 20.88
N ILE A 274 5.69 -42.58 20.67
CA ILE A 274 4.25 -42.71 20.30
C ILE A 274 3.32 -41.92 21.22
N TYR A 275 3.76 -41.68 22.46
CA TYR A 275 3.04 -40.88 23.47
C TYR A 275 3.31 -39.37 23.38
N ASP A 276 4.28 -38.92 22.60
CA ASP A 276 4.56 -37.51 22.38
C ASP A 276 3.64 -36.99 21.26
N SER A 277 2.93 -35.91 21.59
CA SER A 277 2.09 -35.15 20.68
C SER A 277 2.76 -34.92 19.32
N TYR A 278 4.06 -34.60 19.30
CA TYR A 278 4.79 -34.30 18.07
C TYR A 278 5.15 -35.52 17.20
N GLY A 279 5.03 -36.74 17.74
CA GLY A 279 5.37 -38.01 17.11
C GLY A 279 4.21 -38.70 16.37
N SER A 280 3.01 -38.10 16.37
CA SER A 280 1.78 -38.79 15.94
C SER A 280 1.35 -38.44 14.50
N GLY A 281 2.04 -39.07 13.54
CA GLY A 281 1.67 -39.17 12.13
C GLY A 281 0.30 -39.82 11.88
N LEU A 282 -0.55 -39.28 11.01
CA LEU A 282 -1.43 -40.07 10.15
C LEU A 282 -0.54 -40.89 9.21
N LEU A 283 -0.21 -42.07 9.70
CA LEU A 283 0.76 -43.00 9.12
C LEU A 283 0.57 -43.21 7.62
N VAL A 284 1.37 -42.48 6.82
CA VAL A 284 1.48 -42.79 5.40
C VAL A 284 2.16 -44.17 5.28
N PRO A 285 1.60 -45.12 4.50
CA PRO A 285 2.15 -46.46 4.43
C PRO A 285 3.59 -46.47 3.91
N SER A 286 4.51 -47.05 4.70
CA SER A 286 5.91 -47.25 4.31
C SER A 286 6.07 -48.46 3.38
N VAL A 287 7.15 -48.48 2.59
CA VAL A 287 7.58 -49.68 1.87
C VAL A 287 8.11 -50.71 2.89
N GLY A 288 7.22 -51.53 3.45
CA GLY A 288 7.59 -52.51 4.49
C GLY A 288 6.48 -52.93 5.44
N GLY A 289 5.31 -52.27 5.40
CA GLY A 289 4.14 -52.60 6.22
C GLY A 289 3.94 -51.65 7.40
N GLN A 290 3.17 -52.10 8.41
CA GLN A 290 2.83 -51.34 9.62
C GLN A 290 4.08 -50.76 10.32
N TYR A 291 3.91 -49.61 10.96
CA TYR A 291 4.92 -48.99 11.83
C TYR A 291 5.44 -50.00 12.87
N LYS A 292 6.77 -50.01 13.04
CA LYS A 292 7.48 -50.82 14.04
C LYS A 292 8.15 -49.88 15.05
N PRO A 293 7.57 -49.71 16.25
CA PRO A 293 8.18 -48.91 17.31
C PRO A 293 9.60 -49.40 17.64
N VAL A 294 10.53 -48.48 17.83
CA VAL A 294 11.92 -48.79 18.22
C VAL A 294 12.11 -48.55 19.72
N ALA A 295 13.08 -49.25 20.32
CA ALA A 295 13.44 -49.05 21.73
C ALA A 295 13.94 -47.62 21.96
N GLY A 296 13.54 -46.99 23.07
CA GLY A 296 14.06 -45.68 23.47
C GLY A 296 15.51 -45.75 23.96
N GLU A 297 16.16 -44.59 24.13
CA GLU A 297 17.56 -44.47 24.58
C GLU A 297 17.84 -45.11 25.96
N ASP A 298 16.81 -45.37 26.78
CA ASP A 298 16.96 -46.10 28.05
C ASP A 298 17.13 -47.61 27.87
N GLY A 299 17.15 -48.09 26.62
CA GLY A 299 17.27 -49.49 26.24
C GLY A 299 16.02 -50.31 26.55
N LYS A 300 14.91 -49.67 26.97
CA LYS A 300 13.64 -50.37 27.16
C LYS A 300 13.03 -50.67 25.79
N PRO A 301 12.53 -51.90 25.58
CA PRO A 301 11.72 -52.18 24.40
C PRO A 301 10.55 -51.20 24.36
N ALA A 302 10.18 -50.72 23.17
CA ALA A 302 8.93 -50.01 23.00
C ALA A 302 7.80 -50.83 23.64
N ASP A 303 6.94 -50.19 24.44
CA ASP A 303 5.78 -50.84 25.06
C ASP A 303 4.70 -51.13 24.01
N ILE A 304 5.04 -51.98 23.04
CA ILE A 304 4.19 -52.32 21.90
C ILE A 304 2.87 -52.90 22.38
N ASP A 305 2.89 -53.67 23.48
CA ASP A 305 1.69 -54.30 24.03
C ASP A 305 0.80 -53.28 24.75
N GLY A 306 1.35 -52.32 25.50
CA GLY A 306 0.59 -51.21 26.10
C GLY A 306 0.05 -50.25 25.05
N VAL A 307 0.82 -49.95 24.01
CA VAL A 307 0.45 -49.18 22.83
C VAL A 307 -0.71 -49.85 22.09
N LYS A 308 -0.62 -51.17 21.81
CA LYS A 308 -1.72 -51.95 21.22
C LYS A 308 -2.94 -52.07 22.13
N ALA A 309 -2.75 -52.22 23.43
CA ALA A 309 -3.84 -52.31 24.39
C ALA A 309 -4.61 -50.98 24.52
N LEU A 310 -3.92 -49.86 24.40
CA LEU A 310 -4.52 -48.53 24.54
C LEU A 310 -5.15 -48.02 23.23
N TYR A 311 -4.59 -48.38 22.08
CA TYR A 311 -4.93 -47.74 20.80
C TYR A 311 -5.23 -48.70 19.63
N GLY A 312 -5.06 -50.02 19.80
CA GLY A 312 -5.29 -51.04 18.75
C GLY A 312 -4.01 -51.43 17.99
N ASP A 313 -4.09 -52.38 17.04
CA ASP A 313 -2.97 -52.81 16.18
C ASP A 313 -3.08 -52.33 14.72
N GLU A 314 -4.08 -51.50 14.44
CA GLU A 314 -4.41 -50.94 13.14
C GLU A 314 -4.18 -49.43 13.16
N TRP A 315 -2.97 -48.98 12.86
CA TRP A 315 -2.59 -47.57 13.00
C TRP A 315 -2.64 -46.83 11.65
N ASP A 316 -2.26 -47.52 10.58
CA ASP A 316 -2.15 -47.06 9.19
C ASP A 316 -3.21 -47.75 8.29
N TRP A 317 -4.18 -48.43 8.91
CA TRP A 317 -5.22 -49.19 8.23
C TRP A 317 -6.06 -48.34 7.29
N TRP A 318 -6.39 -47.12 7.69
CA TRP A 318 -7.20 -46.22 6.89
C TRP A 318 -6.52 -45.84 5.57
N TRP A 319 -5.22 -45.52 5.58
CA TRP A 319 -4.46 -45.25 4.35
C TRP A 319 -4.38 -46.47 3.44
N ARG A 320 -4.18 -47.66 4.01
CA ARG A 320 -4.19 -48.92 3.25
C ARG A 320 -5.54 -49.21 2.63
N GLU A 321 -6.62 -49.02 3.37
CA GLU A 321 -7.99 -49.21 2.87
C GLU A 321 -8.31 -48.20 1.76
N ALA A 322 -7.83 -46.96 1.89
CA ALA A 322 -7.94 -45.91 0.87
C ALA A 322 -7.00 -46.12 -0.33
N GLY A 323 -6.06 -47.07 -0.27
CA GLY A 323 -5.11 -47.36 -1.35
C GLY A 323 -4.03 -46.29 -1.57
N LEU A 324 -3.74 -45.50 -0.54
CA LEU A 324 -2.79 -44.38 -0.57
C LEU A 324 -1.35 -44.86 -0.29
N ASN A 325 -0.33 -44.14 -0.80
CA ASN A 325 1.10 -44.45 -0.62
C ASN A 325 1.89 -43.28 -0.02
N VAL A 326 3.19 -43.52 0.21
CA VAL A 326 4.19 -42.59 0.76
C VAL A 326 4.18 -41.17 0.17
N ASN A 327 3.80 -40.99 -1.09
CA ASN A 327 3.76 -39.70 -1.77
C ASN A 327 2.41 -38.98 -1.69
N ASP A 328 1.37 -39.60 -1.11
CA ASP A 328 0.01 -39.06 -1.11
C ASP A 328 -0.27 -38.11 0.08
N GLY A 329 0.65 -37.99 1.04
CA GLY A 329 0.59 -37.12 2.23
C GLY A 329 -0.07 -35.76 2.04
N ARG A 330 0.65 -34.88 1.35
CA ARG A 330 0.21 -33.51 1.00
C ARG A 330 -1.13 -33.49 0.26
N LYS A 331 -1.34 -34.44 -0.66
CA LYS A 331 -2.58 -34.54 -1.41
C LYS A 331 -3.75 -34.87 -0.48
N THR A 332 -3.59 -35.85 0.40
CA THR A 332 -4.59 -36.27 1.39
C THR A 332 -4.94 -35.13 2.34
N TRP A 333 -3.94 -34.44 2.89
CA TRP A 333 -4.19 -33.27 3.75
C TRP A 333 -5.04 -32.20 3.06
N LEU A 334 -4.69 -31.85 1.82
CA LEU A 334 -5.43 -30.89 1.02
C LEU A 334 -6.85 -31.40 0.69
N GLU A 335 -7.04 -32.70 0.45
CA GLU A 335 -8.36 -33.31 0.24
C GLU A 335 -9.23 -33.24 1.50
N GLU A 336 -8.68 -33.51 2.68
CA GLU A 336 -9.41 -33.37 3.94
C GLU A 336 -9.82 -31.91 4.21
N LEU A 337 -8.92 -30.96 3.99
CA LEU A 337 -9.24 -29.53 4.09
C LEU A 337 -10.37 -29.14 3.12
N ARG A 338 -10.29 -29.55 1.85
CA ARG A 338 -11.34 -29.30 0.83
C ARG A 338 -12.69 -29.90 1.23
N ASN A 339 -12.67 -31.10 1.82
CA ASN A 339 -13.86 -31.84 2.19
C ASN A 339 -14.46 -31.43 3.55
N SER A 340 -13.81 -30.53 4.28
CA SER A 340 -14.30 -30.04 5.58
C SER A 340 -15.37 -28.94 5.42
N ASP A 341 -16.26 -28.77 6.41
CA ASP A 341 -17.33 -27.76 6.40
C ASP A 341 -17.00 -26.46 7.15
N TYR A 342 -15.71 -26.19 7.37
CA TYR A 342 -15.27 -24.99 8.07
C TYR A 342 -15.41 -23.71 7.24
N ASP A 343 -15.93 -22.65 7.85
CA ASP A 343 -16.08 -21.30 7.30
C ASP A 343 -14.75 -20.56 7.18
N VAL A 344 -13.83 -20.86 8.08
CA VAL A 344 -12.48 -20.29 8.12
C VAL A 344 -11.50 -21.41 8.47
N ILE A 345 -10.38 -21.48 7.77
CA ILE A 345 -9.30 -22.43 8.10
C ILE A 345 -8.00 -21.67 8.32
N TYR A 346 -7.34 -21.94 9.44
CA TYR A 346 -6.01 -21.43 9.79
C TYR A 346 -5.00 -22.55 9.54
N ILE A 347 -4.06 -22.32 8.62
CA ILE A 347 -3.01 -23.27 8.25
C ILE A 347 -1.68 -22.56 8.10
N ASP A 348 -0.56 -23.29 8.12
CA ASP A 348 0.73 -22.69 7.79
C ASP A 348 0.84 -22.44 6.26
N SER A 349 1.70 -21.48 5.88
CA SER A 349 1.99 -21.18 4.47
C SER A 349 2.84 -22.25 3.77
N PHE A 350 3.39 -23.18 4.56
CA PHE A 350 4.15 -24.34 4.12
C PHE A 350 3.43 -25.62 4.53
N TYR A 351 3.52 -26.64 3.71
CA TYR A 351 3.04 -27.97 4.06
C TYR A 351 3.86 -28.51 5.25
N ASN A 352 5.17 -28.67 5.07
CA ASN A 352 6.11 -29.11 6.10
C ASN A 352 6.74 -27.93 6.86
N HIS A 353 5.93 -27.18 7.62
CA HIS A 353 6.35 -25.95 8.32
C HIS A 353 7.59 -26.09 9.23
N ARG A 354 7.88 -27.29 9.76
CA ARG A 354 9.06 -27.57 10.60
C ARG A 354 10.32 -27.99 9.85
N ALA A 355 10.24 -28.21 8.54
CA ALA A 355 11.42 -28.50 7.76
C ALA A 355 12.37 -27.29 7.72
N PHE A 356 13.66 -27.55 7.58
CA PHE A 356 14.66 -26.49 7.39
C PHE A 356 14.33 -25.61 6.17
N PRO A 357 14.77 -24.34 6.15
CA PRO A 357 14.41 -23.38 5.11
C PRO A 357 14.59 -23.92 3.68
N GLU A 358 15.69 -24.63 3.40
CA GLU A 358 15.99 -25.24 2.11
C GLU A 358 15.09 -26.42 1.72
N ASN A 359 14.41 -27.04 2.69
CA ASN A 359 13.55 -28.22 2.54
C ASN A 359 12.07 -27.89 2.75
N GLN A 360 11.73 -26.64 3.11
CA GLN A 360 10.34 -26.21 3.21
C GLN A 360 9.66 -26.25 1.84
N THR A 361 8.40 -26.68 1.83
CA THR A 361 7.57 -26.81 0.64
C THR A 361 6.38 -25.84 0.73
N PRO A 362 6.52 -24.61 0.18
CA PRO A 362 5.43 -23.63 0.19
C PRO A 362 4.17 -24.19 -0.46
N LEU A 363 3.00 -23.79 0.05
CA LEU A 363 1.74 -24.00 -0.65
C LEU A 363 1.67 -23.14 -1.91
N THR A 364 1.18 -23.72 -3.01
CA THR A 364 1.00 -23.02 -4.28
C THR A 364 -0.31 -22.24 -4.29
N LYS A 365 -0.40 -21.25 -5.18
CA LYS A 365 -1.62 -20.48 -5.35
C LYS A 365 -2.82 -21.35 -5.74
N GLU A 366 -2.62 -22.33 -6.61
CA GLU A 366 -3.64 -23.25 -7.05
C GLU A 366 -4.14 -24.12 -5.89
N GLU A 367 -3.25 -24.57 -5.01
CA GLU A 367 -3.63 -25.33 -3.81
C GLU A 367 -4.47 -24.45 -2.87
N ILE A 368 -4.04 -23.23 -2.57
CA ILE A 368 -4.78 -22.31 -1.70
C ILE A 368 -6.14 -21.94 -2.30
N ASP A 369 -6.20 -21.56 -3.57
CA ASP A 369 -7.45 -21.22 -4.24
C ASP A 369 -8.42 -22.43 -4.25
N SER A 370 -7.91 -23.67 -4.30
CA SER A 370 -8.74 -24.88 -4.21
C SER A 370 -9.41 -25.07 -2.84
N LEU A 371 -8.88 -24.46 -1.78
CA LEU A 371 -9.42 -24.57 -0.41
C LEU A 371 -10.54 -23.56 -0.13
N LYS A 372 -10.73 -22.53 -0.97
CA LYS A 372 -11.65 -21.41 -0.71
C LYS A 372 -13.13 -21.72 -0.90
N VAL A 373 -13.47 -22.95 -1.29
CA VAL A 373 -14.84 -23.41 -1.52
C VAL A 373 -15.13 -24.61 -0.62
N LYS A 374 -16.30 -24.59 0.02
CA LYS A 374 -16.85 -25.69 0.82
C LYS A 374 -17.41 -26.81 -0.07
N PRO A 375 -17.56 -28.05 0.44
CA PRO A 375 -18.11 -29.17 -0.33
C PRO A 375 -19.45 -28.82 -1.00
N ASP A 376 -20.31 -28.09 -0.30
CA ASP A 376 -21.63 -27.67 -0.80
C ASP A 376 -21.61 -26.33 -1.55
N GLY A 377 -20.44 -25.80 -1.89
CA GLY A 377 -20.25 -24.66 -2.79
C GLY A 377 -20.18 -23.26 -2.14
N GLY A 378 -20.37 -23.14 -0.83
CA GLY A 378 -20.21 -21.87 -0.12
C GLY A 378 -18.74 -21.43 -0.03
N LYS A 379 -18.47 -20.13 -0.10
CA LYS A 379 -17.12 -19.59 0.08
C LYS A 379 -16.65 -19.69 1.53
N ARG A 380 -15.38 -20.02 1.74
CA ARG A 380 -14.68 -19.97 3.04
C ARG A 380 -13.43 -19.09 2.94
N GLN A 381 -12.86 -18.72 4.09
CA GLN A 381 -11.63 -17.94 4.17
C GLN A 381 -10.44 -18.84 4.54
N VAL A 382 -9.32 -18.71 3.83
CA VAL A 382 -8.09 -19.49 4.07
C VAL A 382 -7.00 -18.54 4.57
N ILE A 383 -6.54 -18.73 5.80
CA ILE A 383 -5.68 -17.78 6.52
C ILE A 383 -4.36 -18.45 6.87
N ALA A 384 -3.24 -17.77 6.57
CA ALA A 384 -1.89 -18.27 6.85
C ALA A 384 -1.44 -17.93 8.27
N TYR A 385 -0.75 -18.85 8.95
CA TYR A 385 0.04 -18.55 10.14
C TYR A 385 1.24 -17.65 9.80
N LEU A 386 1.55 -16.71 10.69
CA LEU A 386 2.78 -15.89 10.65
C LEU A 386 3.15 -15.42 12.06
N SER A 387 4.29 -15.89 12.59
CA SER A 387 4.86 -15.27 13.79
C SER A 387 5.47 -13.91 13.45
N ILE A 388 5.07 -12.87 14.19
CA ILE A 388 5.62 -11.52 14.01
C ILE A 388 6.41 -11.04 15.24
N GLY A 389 6.22 -11.71 16.38
CA GLY A 389 6.93 -11.43 17.64
C GLY A 389 8.15 -12.32 17.89
N SER A 390 8.32 -13.38 17.10
CA SER A 390 9.49 -14.26 17.16
C SER A 390 10.04 -14.58 15.76
N ALA A 391 11.35 -14.82 15.69
CA ALA A 391 12.02 -15.45 14.58
C ALA A 391 12.04 -16.97 14.79
N GLU A 392 11.67 -17.72 13.77
CA GLU A 392 11.61 -19.18 13.76
C GLU A 392 12.72 -19.74 12.87
N GLN A 393 13.46 -20.75 13.34
CA GLN A 393 14.59 -21.32 12.61
C GLN A 393 14.26 -21.91 11.24
N ASN A 394 13.04 -22.38 11.09
CA ASN A 394 12.60 -23.11 9.91
C ASN A 394 12.26 -22.18 8.74
N ARG A 395 12.13 -20.88 8.97
CA ARG A 395 11.63 -19.93 7.96
C ARG A 395 12.69 -19.48 6.97
N TRP A 396 12.24 -19.12 5.77
CA TRP A 396 13.06 -18.69 4.63
C TRP A 396 14.17 -17.66 4.95
N TYR A 397 13.96 -16.79 5.95
CA TYR A 397 14.88 -15.72 6.31
C TYR A 397 15.98 -16.15 7.28
N CYS A 398 15.86 -17.31 7.93
CA CYS A 398 16.80 -17.71 8.97
C CYS A 398 18.18 -18.02 8.38
N GLN A 399 19.23 -17.54 9.05
CA GLN A 399 20.62 -17.70 8.64
C GLN A 399 21.37 -18.65 9.57
N ASP A 400 22.40 -19.33 9.06
CA ASP A 400 23.16 -20.33 9.83
C ASP A 400 23.79 -19.73 11.08
N GLU A 401 24.29 -18.50 10.98
CA GLU A 401 24.91 -17.79 12.09
C GLU A 401 23.95 -17.48 13.26
N TRP A 402 22.63 -17.58 13.06
CA TRP A 402 21.64 -17.41 14.15
C TRP A 402 21.39 -18.70 14.93
N THR A 403 21.83 -19.83 14.42
CA THR A 403 21.54 -21.15 14.97
C THR A 403 22.74 -21.71 15.72
N MET A 404 22.49 -22.43 16.81
CA MET A 404 23.48 -23.16 17.59
C MET A 404 23.07 -24.62 17.73
N GLU A 405 24.04 -25.50 17.53
CA GLU A 405 24.04 -26.86 18.05
C GLU A 405 25.01 -26.90 19.23
N ASP A 406 24.61 -27.49 20.36
CA ASP A 406 25.52 -27.65 21.50
C ASP A 406 26.62 -28.69 21.13
N PRO A 407 27.89 -28.30 21.03
CA PRO A 407 28.97 -29.20 20.64
C PRO A 407 29.26 -30.30 21.68
N ASN A 408 28.74 -30.18 22.91
CA ASN A 408 28.91 -31.17 23.98
C ASN A 408 27.66 -32.04 24.20
N ASN A 409 26.55 -31.69 23.54
CA ASN A 409 25.31 -32.44 23.55
C ASN A 409 24.59 -32.24 22.20
N PRO A 410 24.98 -32.98 21.16
CA PRO A 410 24.38 -32.85 19.82
C PRO A 410 22.86 -33.15 19.80
N ASN A 411 22.30 -33.62 20.93
CA ASN A 411 20.90 -33.98 21.11
C ASN A 411 20.04 -32.79 21.57
N THR A 412 20.60 -31.59 21.77
CA THR A 412 19.79 -30.40 22.07
C THR A 412 19.08 -29.93 20.80
N PRO A 413 17.77 -29.61 20.85
CA PRO A 413 17.11 -28.92 19.74
C PRO A 413 17.95 -27.69 19.35
N ARG A 414 18.21 -27.51 18.05
CA ARG A 414 18.93 -26.33 17.56
C ARG A 414 18.34 -25.10 18.20
N SER A 415 19.15 -24.37 18.95
CA SER A 415 18.70 -23.21 19.70
C SER A 415 19.08 -21.94 18.96
N MET A 416 18.24 -20.89 19.06
CA MET A 416 18.61 -19.59 18.52
C MET A 416 19.72 -18.96 19.38
N LYS A 417 20.80 -18.48 18.77
CA LYS A 417 21.92 -17.73 19.38
C LYS A 417 21.53 -16.33 19.87
N ALA A 418 20.28 -16.15 20.26
CA ALA A 418 19.72 -14.89 20.73
C ALA A 418 20.24 -14.51 22.12
N GLY A 419 19.94 -13.29 22.55
CA GLY A 419 20.28 -12.85 23.90
C GLY A 419 19.67 -13.75 24.99
N THR A 420 20.30 -13.77 26.16
CA THR A 420 19.86 -14.59 27.30
C THR A 420 19.63 -13.74 28.54
N THR A 421 18.87 -14.27 29.49
CA THR A 421 18.71 -13.65 30.80
C THR A 421 18.97 -14.67 31.89
N THR A 422 19.73 -14.29 32.92
CA THR A 422 19.92 -15.09 34.14
C THR A 422 19.24 -14.42 35.33
N GLY A 423 18.79 -15.20 36.31
CA GLY A 423 18.04 -14.70 37.47
C GLY A 423 16.55 -14.47 37.22
N SER A 424 15.86 -13.88 38.18
CA SER A 424 14.40 -13.66 38.16
C SER A 424 14.00 -12.33 38.79
N GLY A 425 12.81 -11.82 38.45
CA GLY A 425 12.32 -10.55 38.98
C GLY A 425 13.30 -9.39 38.73
N THR A 426 13.58 -8.61 39.77
CA THR A 426 14.44 -7.42 39.71
C THR A 426 15.94 -7.72 39.65
N SER A 427 16.36 -8.96 39.91
CA SER A 427 17.78 -9.38 39.82
C SER A 427 18.13 -9.94 38.44
N ARG A 428 17.19 -9.93 37.49
CA ARG A 428 17.40 -10.48 36.15
C ARG A 428 18.48 -9.69 35.40
N VAL A 429 19.52 -10.38 34.94
CA VAL A 429 20.63 -9.81 34.17
C VAL A 429 20.51 -10.25 32.71
N TYR A 430 20.59 -9.30 31.79
CA TYR A 430 20.61 -9.57 30.35
C TYR A 430 22.04 -9.71 29.82
N THR A 431 22.23 -10.66 28.91
CA THR A 431 23.45 -10.86 28.13
C THR A 431 23.07 -10.87 26.65
N PRO A 432 23.66 -9.99 25.81
CA PRO A 432 23.38 -9.98 24.37
C PRO A 432 23.75 -11.29 23.68
N ALA A 433 23.24 -11.43 22.46
CA ALA A 433 23.67 -12.45 21.52
C ALA A 433 25.17 -12.34 21.22
N GLU A 434 25.77 -13.44 20.75
CA GLU A 434 27.17 -13.50 20.35
C GLU A 434 27.50 -12.55 19.18
N GLU A 435 28.78 -12.21 19.02
CA GLU A 435 29.24 -11.37 17.91
C GLU A 435 28.89 -12.00 16.56
N GLY A 436 28.34 -11.20 15.64
CA GLY A 436 27.87 -11.67 14.33
C GLY A 436 26.39 -12.07 14.30
N VAL A 437 25.73 -12.22 15.45
CA VAL A 437 24.30 -12.44 15.55
C VAL A 437 23.56 -11.09 15.59
N PRO A 438 22.45 -10.91 14.87
CA PRO A 438 21.71 -9.66 14.92
C PRO A 438 21.21 -9.33 16.32
N THR A 439 21.48 -8.12 16.80
CA THR A 439 21.11 -7.68 18.15
C THR A 439 19.60 -7.59 18.37
N TRP A 440 18.82 -7.53 17.29
CA TRP A 440 17.36 -7.57 17.33
C TRP A 440 16.81 -8.97 17.64
N LEU A 441 17.62 -10.05 17.63
CA LEU A 441 17.29 -11.34 18.23
C LEU A 441 17.40 -11.23 19.76
N ALA A 442 16.41 -10.60 20.36
CA ALA A 442 16.45 -10.11 21.73
C ALA A 442 16.60 -11.24 22.76
N PHE A 443 15.78 -12.30 22.65
CA PHE A 443 15.79 -13.42 23.59
C PHE A 443 15.55 -14.76 22.92
N GLY A 444 16.26 -15.82 23.33
CA GLY A 444 15.79 -17.19 23.01
C GLY A 444 14.40 -17.41 23.63
N TYR A 445 13.46 -18.03 22.92
CA TYR A 445 12.09 -18.18 23.42
C TYR A 445 12.07 -19.05 24.69
N GLY A 446 12.70 -20.23 24.62
CA GLY A 446 12.89 -21.19 25.71
C GLY A 446 11.77 -22.22 25.82
N GLY A 447 11.91 -23.18 26.75
CA GLY A 447 10.91 -24.25 26.93
C GLY A 447 10.86 -25.20 25.74
N ASN A 448 9.66 -25.47 25.22
CA ASN A 448 9.44 -26.35 24.06
C ASN A 448 9.65 -25.65 22.70
N TYR A 449 10.07 -24.38 22.71
CA TYR A 449 10.26 -23.54 21.50
C TYR A 449 11.70 -23.00 21.44
N THR A 450 12.68 -23.83 21.78
CA THR A 450 14.11 -23.46 21.77
C THR A 450 14.61 -23.02 20.39
N GLU A 451 13.93 -23.46 19.33
CA GLU A 451 14.13 -23.12 17.93
C GLU A 451 13.61 -21.72 17.56
N GLU A 452 13.06 -20.97 18.51
CA GLU A 452 12.57 -19.61 18.31
C GLU A 452 13.33 -18.57 19.13
N ALA A 453 13.32 -17.33 18.64
CA ALA A 453 13.82 -16.17 19.36
C ALA A 453 12.81 -15.02 19.32
N ILE A 454 12.48 -14.47 20.48
CA ILE A 454 11.75 -13.21 20.58
C ILE A 454 12.59 -12.11 19.95
N VAL A 455 11.96 -11.31 19.10
CA VAL A 455 12.62 -10.24 18.35
C VAL A 455 12.28 -8.86 18.90
N GLN A 456 13.17 -7.92 18.66
CA GLN A 456 12.85 -6.49 18.65
C GLN A 456 12.06 -6.20 17.36
N TRP A 457 10.75 -6.40 17.39
CA TRP A 457 9.90 -6.38 16.18
C TRP A 457 9.86 -5.03 15.44
N TRP A 458 10.25 -3.94 16.09
CA TRP A 458 10.35 -2.62 15.45
C TRP A 458 11.71 -2.37 14.79
N ASP A 459 12.67 -3.29 14.90
CA ASP A 459 13.93 -3.18 14.19
C ASP A 459 13.69 -3.17 12.68
N PRO A 460 14.32 -2.26 11.91
CA PRO A 460 14.13 -2.20 10.47
C PRO A 460 14.40 -3.51 9.73
N ALA A 461 15.40 -4.28 10.17
CA ALA A 461 15.73 -5.53 9.48
C ALA A 461 14.65 -6.60 9.68
N TRP A 462 13.98 -6.60 10.83
CA TRP A 462 12.81 -7.46 11.06
C TRP A 462 11.60 -6.98 10.27
N ARG A 463 11.37 -5.66 10.19
CA ARG A 463 10.34 -5.06 9.32
C ARG A 463 10.55 -5.42 7.86
N ASP A 464 11.79 -5.49 7.38
CA ASP A 464 12.08 -5.95 6.02
C ASP A 464 11.76 -7.45 5.82
N ILE A 465 12.05 -8.31 6.81
CA ILE A 465 11.71 -9.73 6.77
C ILE A 465 10.19 -9.94 6.70
N ILE A 466 9.43 -9.20 7.50
CA ILE A 466 7.99 -9.45 7.66
C ILE A 466 7.15 -8.65 6.66
N ILE A 467 7.49 -7.39 6.40
CA ILE A 467 6.65 -6.42 5.66
C ILE A 467 7.31 -6.00 4.34
N ASN A 468 8.48 -5.34 4.38
CA ASN A 468 8.95 -4.56 3.22
C ASN A 468 9.59 -5.38 2.10
N GLY A 469 10.28 -6.46 2.46
CA GLY A 469 11.14 -7.21 1.55
C GLY A 469 12.39 -6.43 1.17
N GLY A 470 13.22 -7.00 0.29
CA GLY A 470 14.40 -6.29 -0.23
C GLY A 470 15.55 -6.11 0.78
N GLY A 471 15.40 -6.64 2.00
CA GLY A 471 16.39 -6.58 3.07
C GLY A 471 17.64 -7.42 2.80
N GLN A 472 18.55 -7.40 3.78
CA GLN A 472 19.84 -8.10 3.71
C GLN A 472 19.72 -9.63 3.81
N TYR A 473 18.70 -10.14 4.49
CA TYR A 473 18.48 -11.57 4.68
C TYR A 473 17.72 -12.16 3.50
N LYS A 474 18.17 -13.34 3.06
CA LYS A 474 17.72 -14.00 1.83
C LYS A 474 17.54 -15.48 2.11
N HIS A 475 16.63 -16.09 1.36
CA HIS A 475 16.53 -17.54 1.29
C HIS A 475 17.85 -18.14 0.81
N LYS A 476 18.41 -19.07 1.59
CA LYS A 476 19.76 -19.62 1.39
C LYS A 476 19.96 -20.21 -0.02
N THR A 477 18.98 -21.00 -0.48
CA THR A 477 19.04 -21.68 -1.79
C THR A 477 18.68 -20.77 -2.97
N THR A 478 17.61 -19.98 -2.87
CA THR A 478 17.06 -19.23 -4.01
C THR A 478 17.60 -17.79 -4.12
N GLY A 479 18.16 -17.25 -3.04
CA GLY A 479 18.60 -15.86 -2.95
C GLY A 479 17.45 -14.83 -2.85
N ASP A 480 16.21 -15.30 -2.73
CA ASP A 480 15.00 -14.47 -2.68
C ASP A 480 14.84 -13.77 -1.32
N ASN A 481 14.53 -12.48 -1.33
CA ASN A 481 14.26 -11.63 -0.16
C ASN A 481 12.88 -10.98 -0.19
N THR A 482 11.91 -11.60 -0.86
CA THR A 482 10.48 -11.25 -0.73
C THR A 482 10.06 -11.40 0.73
N SER A 483 9.34 -10.42 1.28
CA SER A 483 8.87 -10.46 2.68
C SER A 483 7.86 -11.58 2.94
N SER A 484 7.73 -11.95 4.20
CA SER A 484 6.81 -13.02 4.61
C SER A 484 5.35 -12.69 4.26
N ILE A 485 4.90 -11.44 4.47
CA ILE A 485 3.53 -11.05 4.10
C ILE A 485 3.30 -11.07 2.59
N ASP A 486 4.29 -10.64 1.78
CA ASP A 486 4.16 -10.64 0.32
C ASP A 486 4.17 -12.07 -0.24
N ARG A 487 4.93 -13.00 0.37
CA ARG A 487 4.86 -14.43 0.04
C ARG A 487 3.45 -14.98 0.25
N ILE A 488 2.86 -14.73 1.42
CA ILE A 488 1.51 -15.19 1.77
C ILE A 488 0.45 -14.63 0.81
N ILE A 489 0.53 -13.33 0.48
CA ILE A 489 -0.37 -12.68 -0.49
C ILE A 489 -0.21 -13.33 -1.89
N ASN A 490 1.02 -13.55 -2.33
CA ASN A 490 1.32 -14.15 -3.64
C ASN A 490 0.89 -15.62 -3.75
N GLN A 491 0.93 -16.36 -2.63
CA GLN A 491 0.35 -17.70 -2.53
C GLN A 491 -1.19 -17.69 -2.55
N GLY A 492 -1.83 -16.52 -2.55
CA GLY A 492 -3.26 -16.40 -2.69
C GLY A 492 -4.04 -16.63 -1.40
N PHE A 493 -3.43 -16.59 -0.22
CA PHE A 493 -4.18 -16.62 1.05
C PHE A 493 -5.15 -15.43 1.16
N ASP A 494 -6.27 -15.63 1.84
CA ASP A 494 -7.25 -14.58 2.08
C ASP A 494 -6.87 -13.68 3.27
N GLY A 495 -5.90 -14.10 4.09
CA GLY A 495 -5.45 -13.33 5.23
C GLY A 495 -4.31 -13.99 5.99
N VAL A 496 -3.98 -13.38 7.14
CA VAL A 496 -2.92 -13.84 8.03
C VAL A 496 -3.35 -13.85 9.49
N TYR A 497 -2.91 -14.87 10.21
CA TYR A 497 -3.06 -15.08 11.65
C TYR A 497 -1.71 -14.78 12.31
N LEU A 498 -1.63 -13.68 13.06
CA LEU A 498 -0.38 -13.11 13.57
C LEU A 498 -0.10 -13.64 14.98
N ASP A 499 0.88 -14.53 15.07
CA ASP A 499 1.30 -15.14 16.33
C ASP A 499 2.38 -14.30 17.04
N ASN A 500 2.54 -14.58 18.33
CA ASN A 500 3.51 -13.97 19.24
C ASN A 500 3.35 -12.45 19.40
N VAL A 501 2.18 -11.87 19.13
CA VAL A 501 2.00 -10.42 19.36
C VAL A 501 2.07 -10.06 20.85
N GLY A 502 1.71 -11.00 21.74
CA GLY A 502 1.75 -10.83 23.20
C GLY A 502 3.16 -10.70 23.81
N VAL A 503 4.23 -10.97 23.05
CA VAL A 503 5.61 -10.89 23.55
C VAL A 503 6.02 -9.48 23.97
N TYR A 504 5.25 -8.43 23.61
CA TYR A 504 5.50 -7.07 24.06
C TYR A 504 5.52 -6.92 25.59
N ASN A 505 4.78 -7.76 26.29
CA ASN A 505 4.71 -7.78 27.75
C ASN A 505 5.61 -8.84 28.39
N ASN A 506 6.60 -9.38 27.66
CA ASN A 506 7.52 -10.36 28.24
C ASN A 506 8.32 -9.76 29.41
N SER A 507 8.39 -10.49 30.53
CA SER A 507 9.07 -10.05 31.76
C SER A 507 10.60 -9.84 31.61
N ARG A 508 11.19 -10.25 30.49
CA ARG A 508 12.62 -10.07 30.17
C ARG A 508 12.96 -8.68 29.63
N TRP A 509 11.99 -7.95 29.07
CA TRP A 509 12.22 -6.64 28.47
C TRP A 509 12.89 -5.61 29.40
N PRO A 510 12.51 -5.47 30.69
CA PRO A 510 13.16 -4.50 31.57
C PRO A 510 14.68 -4.69 31.72
N SER A 511 15.15 -5.94 31.80
CA SER A 511 16.59 -6.24 31.88
C SER A 511 17.33 -5.94 30.56
N TRP A 512 16.68 -6.16 29.42
CA TRP A 512 17.22 -5.85 28.10
C TRP A 512 17.33 -4.33 27.90
N GLU A 513 16.27 -3.58 28.22
CA GLU A 513 16.25 -2.12 28.12
C GLU A 513 17.32 -1.49 29.01
N THR A 514 17.47 -1.99 30.24
CA THR A 514 18.51 -1.54 31.17
C THR A 514 19.91 -1.77 30.61
N TYR A 515 20.17 -2.97 30.07
CA TYR A 515 21.47 -3.28 29.47
C TYR A 515 21.80 -2.31 28.35
N TRP A 516 20.92 -2.15 27.37
CA TRP A 516 21.20 -1.33 26.20
C TRP A 516 21.27 0.16 26.53
N THR A 517 20.44 0.64 27.45
CA THR A 517 20.54 2.02 27.97
C THR A 517 21.92 2.29 28.56
N ASN A 518 22.51 1.31 29.25
CA ASN A 518 23.85 1.42 29.83
C ASN A 518 24.98 1.18 28.81
N ASN A 519 24.68 0.68 27.61
CA ASN A 519 25.66 0.26 26.59
C ASN A 519 25.45 0.95 25.23
N GLY A 520 25.16 2.26 25.24
CA GLY A 520 25.11 3.07 24.02
C GLY A 520 23.73 3.24 23.39
N GLY A 521 22.67 2.80 24.07
CA GLY A 521 21.28 2.95 23.66
C GLY A 521 20.67 1.68 23.08
N ILE A 522 19.35 1.70 22.89
CA ILE A 522 18.60 0.59 22.29
C ILE A 522 19.07 0.38 20.84
N PRO A 523 19.54 -0.83 20.44
CA PRO A 523 19.93 -1.14 19.07
C PRO A 523 18.78 -0.91 18.11
N GLY A 524 19.02 -0.32 16.94
CA GLY A 524 17.93 0.06 16.03
C GLY A 524 16.96 1.10 16.60
N GLY A 525 17.20 1.58 17.83
CA GLY A 525 16.44 2.59 18.55
C GLY A 525 16.81 4.00 18.10
N SER A 526 16.69 4.26 16.80
CA SER A 526 16.34 5.60 16.35
C SER A 526 14.82 5.65 16.23
N VAL A 527 14.15 5.95 17.34
CA VAL A 527 13.07 6.95 17.24
C VAL A 527 13.71 8.12 16.50
N LEU A 528 13.10 8.58 15.41
CA LEU A 528 13.43 9.83 14.72
C LEU A 528 14.19 10.76 15.65
N SER A 529 15.51 10.87 15.49
CA SER A 529 16.30 11.77 16.32
C SER A 529 15.80 13.17 16.03
N LYS A 530 14.93 13.71 16.89
CA LYS A 530 14.57 15.13 16.90
C LYS A 530 15.82 15.88 17.35
N PHE A 531 16.73 16.15 16.42
CA PHE A 531 17.78 17.12 16.66
C PHE A 531 17.13 18.51 16.73
N THR A 532 17.04 19.05 17.93
CA THR A 532 16.72 20.47 18.12
C THR A 532 18.04 21.24 18.00
N PHE A 533 18.26 21.91 16.86
CA PHE A 533 19.37 22.85 16.70
C PHE A 533 18.92 24.25 17.13
N THR A 534 19.55 24.81 18.15
CA THR A 534 19.42 26.22 18.51
C THR A 534 20.64 26.97 17.97
N TYR A 535 20.47 27.94 17.08
CA TYR A 535 21.55 28.83 16.65
C TYR A 535 21.17 30.31 16.73
N ASN A 536 22.15 31.12 17.14
CA ASN A 536 22.08 32.57 17.32
C ASN A 536 22.24 33.31 15.97
N VAL A 537 21.39 34.31 15.75
CA VAL A 537 21.24 35.08 14.50
C VAL A 537 22.36 36.13 14.27
N ALA A 538 23.42 36.16 15.09
CA ALA A 538 24.38 37.26 15.10
C ALA A 538 25.44 37.22 13.97
N ASP A 539 25.74 36.06 13.39
CA ASP A 539 26.89 35.93 12.46
C ASP A 539 26.51 36.06 10.96
N VAL A 540 25.25 36.38 10.64
CA VAL A 540 24.77 36.53 9.25
C VAL A 540 24.77 38.00 8.79
N ILE A 541 25.17 38.94 9.65
CA ILE A 541 25.15 40.38 9.36
C ILE A 541 26.58 40.94 9.34
N ASP A 542 27.43 40.43 8.45
CA ASP A 542 28.54 41.24 7.94
C ASP A 542 29.05 40.73 6.60
N GLY A 543 28.29 41.06 5.54
CA GLY A 543 28.79 41.59 4.24
C GLY A 543 29.94 40.90 3.50
N SER A 544 30.46 39.78 3.97
CA SER A 544 31.61 39.07 3.45
C SER A 544 31.17 37.66 3.13
N VAL A 545 30.72 37.47 1.89
CA VAL A 545 30.66 36.14 1.30
C VAL A 545 32.04 35.88 0.71
N PRO A 546 32.90 35.03 1.29
CA PRO A 546 33.94 34.42 0.50
C PRO A 546 33.27 33.36 -0.37
N ASN A 547 33.50 33.44 -1.68
CA ASN A 547 33.39 32.28 -2.56
C ASN A 547 34.22 31.12 -1.95
N THR A 548 33.61 30.23 -1.20
CA THR A 548 34.25 28.98 -0.78
C THR A 548 33.23 27.85 -0.75
N GLU A 549 33.40 26.91 -1.67
CA GLU A 549 32.70 25.63 -1.82
C GLU A 549 32.83 24.66 -0.63
N ASN A 550 33.23 25.09 0.57
CA ASN A 550 33.68 24.18 1.62
C ASN A 550 32.99 24.42 2.95
N THR A 551 31.79 23.87 3.11
CA THR A 551 31.32 23.46 4.44
C THR A 551 30.88 22.00 4.33
N VAL A 552 31.79 21.10 4.68
CA VAL A 552 31.53 19.65 4.74
C VAL A 552 30.89 19.35 6.09
N TRP A 553 29.69 18.78 6.06
CA TRP A 553 29.00 18.26 7.24
C TRP A 553 28.93 16.75 7.08
N SER A 554 29.46 15.98 8.02
CA SER A 554 29.29 14.53 8.05
C SER A 554 28.19 14.15 9.03
N ALA A 555 27.23 13.36 8.57
CA ALA A 555 26.29 12.63 9.40
C ALA A 555 26.23 11.19 8.90
N ASP A 556 26.39 10.23 9.80
CA ASP A 556 26.18 8.80 9.52
C ASP A 556 24.66 8.58 9.47
N THR A 557 24.10 8.30 8.29
CA THR A 557 22.66 8.03 8.14
C THR A 557 22.44 6.75 7.37
N ARG A 558 21.64 5.83 7.93
CA ARG A 558 21.08 4.68 7.20
C ARG A 558 19.70 5.07 6.69
N VAL A 559 19.49 5.01 5.37
CA VAL A 559 18.19 5.24 4.73
C VAL A 559 17.60 3.86 4.40
N LEU A 560 16.38 3.60 4.87
CA LEU A 560 15.65 2.37 4.57
C LEU A 560 14.91 2.48 3.22
N PRO A 561 14.65 1.37 2.52
CA PRO A 561 13.77 1.38 1.35
C PRO A 561 12.35 1.83 1.76
N ASN A 562 11.68 2.62 0.93
CA ASN A 562 10.30 3.09 1.13
C ASN A 562 10.06 4.04 2.32
N HIS A 563 11.10 4.71 2.82
CA HIS A 563 10.96 5.80 3.80
C HIS A 563 11.39 7.14 3.22
N THR A 564 10.48 8.10 3.23
CA THR A 564 10.81 9.52 3.03
C THR A 564 11.38 10.05 4.36
N ASN A 565 12.71 10.07 4.50
CA ASN A 565 13.35 10.70 5.66
C ASN A 565 13.28 12.23 5.49
N THR A 566 12.48 12.90 6.32
CA THR A 566 12.50 14.37 6.40
C THR A 566 13.63 14.79 7.33
N ILE A 567 14.78 15.18 6.77
CA ILE A 567 15.84 15.83 7.56
C ILE A 567 15.37 17.27 7.82
N PRO A 568 15.20 17.71 9.08
CA PRO A 568 14.83 19.08 9.38
C PRO A 568 15.98 19.99 8.96
N VAL A 569 15.81 20.66 7.82
CA VAL A 569 16.78 21.64 7.36
C VAL A 569 16.63 22.91 8.19
N PRO A 570 17.75 23.55 8.60
CA PRO A 570 17.68 24.76 9.40
C PRO A 570 16.75 25.78 8.73
N LYS A 571 15.84 26.40 9.50
CA LYS A 571 15.10 27.57 9.00
C LYS A 571 16.10 28.68 8.71
N LEU A 572 16.48 28.83 7.44
CA LEU A 572 17.16 30.04 7.00
C LEU A 572 16.13 31.17 6.88
N ASN A 573 16.40 32.31 7.52
CA ASN A 573 15.75 33.57 7.18
C ASN A 573 16.31 34.03 5.83
N LEU A 574 15.75 33.50 4.74
CA LEU A 574 16.08 33.93 3.39
C LEU A 574 15.38 35.26 3.08
N PRO A 575 15.99 36.14 2.26
CA PRO A 575 15.29 37.28 1.69
C PRO A 575 14.01 36.85 0.96
N THR A 576 12.98 37.68 1.01
CA THR A 576 11.69 37.41 0.34
C THR A 576 11.91 37.12 -1.15
N GLY A 577 11.57 35.90 -1.59
CA GLY A 577 11.68 35.45 -2.98
C GLY A 577 12.89 34.57 -3.32
N MET A 578 13.74 34.22 -2.35
CA MET A 578 14.77 33.19 -2.52
C MET A 578 14.33 31.87 -1.91
N MET A 579 14.55 30.77 -2.64
CA MET A 579 14.49 29.42 -2.09
C MET A 579 15.89 28.83 -2.00
N ALA A 580 16.08 27.92 -1.05
CA ALA A 580 17.30 27.13 -0.94
C ALA A 580 16.94 25.66 -1.17
N ASN A 581 17.54 25.06 -2.19
CA ASN A 581 17.54 23.62 -2.38
C ASN A 581 18.80 23.04 -1.76
N TRP A 582 18.62 21.99 -0.98
CA TRP A 582 19.73 21.23 -0.45
C TRP A 582 20.08 20.15 -1.46
N VAL A 583 21.26 20.26 -2.08
CA VAL A 583 21.80 19.18 -2.90
C VAL A 583 22.57 18.24 -2.00
N VAL A 584 22.01 17.05 -1.84
CA VAL A 584 22.58 15.94 -1.10
C VAL A 584 23.53 15.20 -2.05
N THR A 585 24.83 15.41 -1.89
CA THR A 585 25.85 14.61 -2.59
C THR A 585 26.42 13.62 -1.61
N ALA A 586 26.34 12.34 -1.91
CA ALA A 586 26.94 11.33 -1.06
C ALA A 586 28.09 10.63 -1.79
N SER A 587 29.23 10.46 -1.12
CA SER A 587 30.42 9.83 -1.70
C SER A 587 30.43 8.36 -1.27
N LYS A 588 30.44 7.34 -2.13
CA LYS A 588 31.37 7.09 -3.23
C LYS A 588 31.00 5.74 -3.87
N ASP A 589 30.61 5.74 -5.14
CA ASP A 589 30.93 4.66 -6.10
C ASP A 589 31.09 5.31 -7.49
N PRO A 590 32.27 5.21 -8.14
CA PRO A 590 32.54 5.86 -9.43
C PRO A 590 31.71 5.34 -10.62
N ALA A 591 30.84 4.33 -10.44
CA ALA A 591 30.02 3.78 -11.51
C ALA A 591 28.77 4.62 -11.89
N TYR A 592 28.37 5.59 -11.07
CA TYR A 592 27.10 6.31 -11.27
C TYR A 592 27.32 7.81 -11.49
N LYS A 593 27.04 8.29 -12.71
CA LYS A 593 26.92 9.72 -12.99
C LYS A 593 25.63 10.24 -12.36
N VAL A 594 25.78 11.17 -11.41
CA VAL A 594 24.67 11.85 -10.75
C VAL A 594 24.10 12.90 -11.71
N GLY A 595 23.02 12.54 -12.41
CA GLY A 595 22.00 13.46 -12.91
C GLY A 595 20.68 13.07 -12.25
N ASP A 596 19.92 14.05 -11.78
CA ASP A 596 18.62 13.98 -11.09
C ASP A 596 18.08 12.56 -10.88
N VAL A 597 18.47 11.96 -9.75
CA VAL A 597 18.12 10.56 -9.49
C VAL A 597 16.80 10.49 -8.75
N ILE A 598 15.71 10.26 -9.48
CA ILE A 598 14.64 9.38 -8.99
C ILE A 598 15.27 7.99 -8.94
N VAL A 599 15.76 7.57 -7.77
CA VAL A 599 16.26 6.21 -7.58
C VAL A 599 15.04 5.31 -7.39
N ASN A 600 14.78 4.43 -8.35
CA ASN A 600 13.84 3.33 -8.18
C ASN A 600 14.49 2.33 -7.18
N PRO A 601 13.97 2.13 -5.95
CA PRO A 601 14.73 1.49 -4.90
C PRO A 601 14.56 -0.03 -4.96
N SER A 602 15.51 -0.72 -5.57
CA SER A 602 15.64 -2.18 -5.50
C SER A 602 16.94 -2.65 -4.84
N SER A 603 17.69 -1.74 -4.19
CA SER A 603 18.91 -2.08 -3.46
C SER A 603 19.27 -1.05 -2.38
N ILE A 604 19.69 -1.54 -1.20
CA ILE A 604 20.25 -0.74 -0.09
C ILE A 604 21.62 -0.17 -0.50
N ILE A 605 21.78 1.15 -0.46
CA ILE A 605 23.09 1.81 -0.59
C ILE A 605 23.50 2.35 0.80
N ALA A 606 24.62 1.86 1.34
CA ALA A 606 25.23 2.43 2.52
C ALA A 606 25.91 3.76 2.14
N TRP A 607 25.27 4.89 2.44
CA TRP A 607 25.89 6.19 2.25
C TRP A 607 26.84 6.48 3.41
N LYS A 608 28.14 6.32 3.16
CA LYS A 608 29.16 7.00 3.97
C LYS A 608 29.25 8.43 3.44
N ASP A 609 29.26 9.42 4.33
CA ASP A 609 29.51 10.83 3.98
C ASP A 609 28.46 11.48 3.06
N ILE A 610 27.32 11.88 3.63
CA ILE A 610 26.39 12.81 2.98
C ILE A 610 26.92 14.24 3.10
N THR A 611 27.29 14.85 1.98
CA THR A 611 27.62 16.28 1.88
C THR A 611 26.38 17.06 1.47
N PHE A 612 25.94 17.99 2.32
CA PHE A 612 24.87 18.95 2.01
C PHE A 612 25.45 20.19 1.34
N LYS A 613 25.14 20.40 0.06
CA LYS A 613 25.44 21.65 -0.65
C LYS A 613 24.19 22.52 -0.73
N LEU A 614 24.22 23.70 -0.11
CA LEU A 614 23.17 24.71 -0.26
C LEU A 614 23.23 25.28 -1.68
N ARG A 615 22.18 25.08 -2.49
CA ARG A 615 22.00 25.77 -3.78
C ARG A 615 20.82 26.72 -3.68
N LEU A 616 21.04 27.97 -4.02
CA LEU A 616 19.96 28.94 -4.13
C LEU A 616 19.19 28.67 -5.43
N VAL A 617 17.87 28.52 -5.32
CA VAL A 617 16.96 28.39 -6.46
C VAL A 617 16.36 29.75 -6.74
N ASN A 618 16.40 30.15 -8.00
CA ASN A 618 15.69 31.33 -8.48
C ASN A 618 15.04 31.04 -9.84
N ILE A 619 14.03 31.83 -10.17
CA ILE A 619 13.57 31.93 -11.56
C ILE A 619 14.61 32.80 -12.29
N GLU A 620 15.24 32.24 -13.32
CA GLU A 620 16.21 32.92 -14.17
C GLU A 620 15.52 33.87 -15.16
N GLY A 621 14.30 33.52 -15.60
CA GLY A 621 13.51 34.39 -16.48
C GLY A 621 12.10 33.89 -16.75
N VAL A 622 11.21 34.83 -17.07
CA VAL A 622 9.86 34.54 -17.58
C VAL A 622 9.73 35.15 -18.98
N SER A 623 9.23 34.39 -19.94
CA SER A 623 8.96 34.88 -21.29
C SER A 623 7.57 34.48 -21.77
N LEU A 624 6.93 35.37 -22.54
CA LEU A 624 5.62 35.15 -23.10
C LEU A 624 5.74 34.81 -24.59
N SER A 625 4.92 33.87 -25.07
CA SER A 625 4.78 33.55 -26.51
C SER A 625 4.40 34.76 -27.36
N THR A 626 3.66 35.71 -26.78
CA THR A 626 3.41 37.03 -27.34
C THR A 626 3.26 38.06 -26.22
N LYS A 627 3.61 39.32 -26.49
CA LYS A 627 3.43 40.44 -25.55
C LYS A 627 2.10 41.18 -25.74
N ALA A 628 1.35 40.86 -26.79
CA ALA A 628 0.05 41.44 -27.02
C ALA A 628 -0.87 40.55 -27.86
N ILE A 629 -2.16 40.69 -27.65
CA ILE A 629 -3.21 40.16 -28.54
C ILE A 629 -4.19 41.27 -28.91
N VAL A 630 -5.08 40.95 -29.83
CA VAL A 630 -6.22 41.78 -30.19
C VAL A 630 -7.48 41.16 -29.58
N ARG A 631 -8.29 41.97 -28.90
CA ARG A 631 -9.57 41.55 -28.30
C ARG A 631 -10.44 40.87 -29.36
N HIS A 632 -11.11 39.78 -28.99
CA HIS A 632 -11.89 38.85 -29.85
C HIS A 632 -11.11 37.81 -30.67
N ASP A 633 -9.78 37.80 -30.67
CA ASP A 633 -9.04 36.74 -31.36
C ASP A 633 -8.89 35.46 -30.48
N GLY A 634 -9.06 35.58 -29.15
CA GLY A 634 -8.96 34.46 -28.20
C GLY A 634 -7.58 33.79 -28.20
N GLY A 635 -7.47 32.63 -27.55
CA GLY A 635 -6.32 31.71 -27.68
C GLY A 635 -5.48 31.55 -26.41
N THR A 636 -4.42 30.74 -26.54
CA THR A 636 -3.54 30.36 -25.43
C THR A 636 -2.32 31.27 -25.36
N LEU A 637 -2.13 31.96 -24.23
CA LEU A 637 -0.89 32.66 -23.90
C LEU A 637 0.06 31.70 -23.19
N ASN A 638 1.04 31.17 -23.92
CA ASN A 638 2.09 30.35 -23.32
C ASN A 638 3.07 31.23 -22.53
N VAL A 639 3.25 30.90 -21.25
CA VAL A 639 4.20 31.48 -20.30
C VAL A 639 5.33 30.49 -20.10
N THR A 640 6.52 30.80 -20.59
CA THR A 640 7.72 30.01 -20.33
C THR A 640 8.42 30.53 -19.08
N VAL A 641 8.58 29.68 -18.09
CA VAL A 641 9.33 29.92 -16.86
C VAL A 641 10.66 29.20 -16.99
N LYS A 642 11.77 29.91 -16.78
CA LYS A 642 13.11 29.33 -16.68
C LYS A 642 13.60 29.48 -15.25
N THR A 643 14.11 28.40 -14.69
CA THR A 643 14.69 28.36 -13.35
C THR A 643 16.17 28.05 -13.44
N ASN A 644 16.89 28.30 -12.35
CA ASN A 644 18.25 27.81 -12.19
C ASN A 644 18.30 26.91 -10.95
N ASN A 645 18.63 25.63 -11.14
CA ASN A 645 18.69 24.61 -10.10
C ASN A 645 17.33 24.29 -9.42
N ALA A 646 16.20 24.48 -10.11
CA ALA A 646 14.94 23.97 -9.58
C ALA A 646 14.85 22.45 -9.83
N VAL A 647 14.29 21.71 -8.87
CA VAL A 647 14.12 20.26 -9.02
C VAL A 647 12.97 20.01 -10.01
N ASP A 648 13.12 19.03 -10.89
CA ASP A 648 12.02 18.59 -11.73
C ASP A 648 10.80 18.19 -10.88
N LEU A 649 9.60 18.37 -11.44
CA LEU A 649 8.32 18.20 -10.76
C LEU A 649 8.02 19.26 -9.68
N THR A 650 8.87 20.28 -9.50
CA THR A 650 8.51 21.44 -8.65
C THR A 650 7.28 22.12 -9.24
N ALA A 651 6.23 22.24 -8.42
CA ALA A 651 4.99 22.90 -8.81
C ALA A 651 5.24 24.38 -9.16
N VAL A 652 4.70 24.81 -10.30
CA VAL A 652 4.76 26.18 -10.78
C VAL A 652 3.40 26.59 -11.31
N SER A 653 2.98 27.83 -11.04
CA SER A 653 1.75 28.40 -11.58
C SER A 653 1.98 29.79 -12.15
N ALA A 654 1.14 30.17 -13.11
CA ALA A 654 1.07 31.49 -13.68
C ALA A 654 -0.38 31.99 -13.63
N GLU A 655 -0.56 33.27 -13.33
CA GLU A 655 -1.85 33.95 -13.32
C GLU A 655 -1.74 35.29 -14.06
N LEU A 656 -2.74 35.60 -14.88
CA LEU A 656 -2.91 36.92 -15.46
C LEU A 656 -3.64 37.84 -14.46
N VAL A 657 -2.95 38.89 -14.02
CA VAL A 657 -3.46 39.88 -13.06
C VAL A 657 -3.56 41.26 -13.70
N ASP A 658 -4.38 42.15 -13.12
CA ASP A 658 -4.50 43.54 -13.56
C ASP A 658 -3.19 44.34 -13.35
N SER A 659 -3.17 45.60 -13.79
CA SER A 659 -1.98 46.47 -13.66
C SER A 659 -1.57 46.78 -12.22
N ASN A 660 -2.45 46.53 -11.25
CA ASN A 660 -2.20 46.71 -9.82
C ASN A 660 -1.83 45.39 -9.13
N GLY A 661 -1.79 44.27 -9.88
CA GLY A 661 -1.48 42.94 -9.36
C GLY A 661 -2.69 42.20 -8.77
N ASN A 662 -3.92 42.68 -8.97
CA ASN A 662 -5.12 42.00 -8.49
C ASN A 662 -5.56 40.90 -9.47
N SER A 663 -6.04 39.78 -8.92
CA SER A 663 -6.66 38.70 -9.68
C SER A 663 -7.87 39.19 -10.47
N LEU A 664 -8.01 38.66 -11.69
CA LEU A 664 -9.19 38.87 -12.53
C LEU A 664 -10.35 38.00 -12.02
N ASN A 665 -11.59 38.37 -12.37
CA ASN A 665 -12.78 37.58 -12.06
C ASN A 665 -13.56 37.26 -13.35
N PRO A 666 -13.62 35.98 -13.79
CA PRO A 666 -12.93 34.82 -13.22
C PRO A 666 -11.40 34.91 -13.37
N ALA A 667 -10.67 34.21 -12.50
CA ALA A 667 -9.21 34.16 -12.57
C ALA A 667 -8.76 33.42 -13.84
N ILE A 668 -7.67 33.91 -14.45
CA ILE A 668 -7.06 33.31 -15.63
C ILE A 668 -5.69 32.79 -15.21
N SER A 669 -5.62 31.49 -14.92
CA SER A 669 -4.40 30.85 -14.40
C SER A 669 -4.16 29.48 -15.01
N ALA A 670 -2.91 29.02 -14.92
CA ALA A 670 -2.48 27.68 -15.29
C ALA A 670 -1.41 27.21 -14.31
N SER A 671 -1.36 25.89 -14.08
CA SER A 671 -0.34 25.24 -13.26
C SER A 671 0.35 24.13 -14.04
N GLY A 672 1.55 23.78 -13.61
CA GLY A 672 2.36 22.71 -14.18
C GLY A 672 3.57 22.45 -13.31
N GLU A 673 4.56 21.79 -13.91
CA GLU A 673 5.74 21.30 -13.23
C GLU A 673 7.00 21.74 -13.99
N ILE A 674 8.07 22.04 -13.26
CA ILE A 674 9.39 22.26 -13.85
C ILE A 674 9.91 20.93 -14.40
N VAL A 675 10.42 20.95 -15.63
CA VAL A 675 11.16 19.84 -16.26
C VAL A 675 12.39 20.41 -16.95
N SER A 676 13.57 19.91 -16.59
CA SER A 676 14.86 20.39 -17.08
C SER A 676 15.01 21.91 -16.93
N ASP A 677 14.79 22.42 -15.71
CA ASP A 677 14.88 23.85 -15.36
C ASP A 677 13.92 24.77 -16.14
N SER A 678 12.83 24.23 -16.70
CA SER A 678 11.82 25.05 -17.39
C SER A 678 10.40 24.50 -17.28
N ALA A 679 9.40 25.38 -17.40
CA ALA A 679 8.01 25.01 -17.60
C ALA A 679 7.36 25.90 -18.65
N ILE A 680 6.36 25.37 -19.36
CA ILE A 680 5.51 26.14 -20.29
C ILE A 680 4.06 25.99 -19.83
N LEU A 681 3.47 27.10 -19.40
CA LEU A 681 2.10 27.16 -18.87
C LEU A 681 1.18 27.88 -19.87
N GLY A 682 0.11 27.21 -20.30
CA GLY A 682 -0.85 27.78 -21.26
C GLY A 682 -2.03 28.47 -20.57
N LEU A 683 -2.06 29.80 -20.59
CA LEU A 683 -3.19 30.59 -20.08
C LEU A 683 -4.26 30.72 -21.18
N GLU A 684 -5.43 30.13 -20.98
CA GLU A 684 -6.55 30.24 -21.90
C GLU A 684 -7.24 31.62 -21.78
N LEU A 685 -7.09 32.46 -22.80
CA LEU A 685 -7.61 33.82 -22.78
C LEU A 685 -9.06 33.87 -23.29
N PRO A 686 -10.00 34.45 -22.52
CA PRO A 686 -11.39 34.58 -22.95
C PRO A 686 -11.52 35.60 -24.08
N PHE A 687 -12.48 35.35 -24.99
CA PHE A 687 -12.76 36.23 -26.13
C PHE A 687 -13.07 37.69 -25.75
N HIS A 688 -13.64 37.91 -24.56
CA HIS A 688 -14.07 39.22 -24.07
C HIS A 688 -13.13 39.86 -23.04
N LEU A 689 -11.87 39.41 -22.96
CA LEU A 689 -10.88 40.04 -22.07
C LEU A 689 -10.84 41.57 -22.30
N PRO A 690 -10.98 42.42 -21.27
CA PRO A 690 -10.98 43.86 -21.43
C PRO A 690 -9.70 44.39 -22.08
N VAL A 691 -9.79 45.54 -22.73
CA VAL A 691 -8.62 46.23 -23.26
C VAL A 691 -7.86 46.87 -22.10
N GLY A 692 -6.57 46.61 -22.06
CA GLY A 692 -5.76 47.02 -20.92
C GLY A 692 -4.36 46.45 -20.95
N THR A 693 -3.60 46.85 -19.93
CA THR A 693 -2.29 46.30 -19.63
C THR A 693 -2.43 45.37 -18.44
N TYR A 694 -1.92 44.15 -18.60
CA TYR A 694 -1.95 43.08 -17.63
C TYR A 694 -0.53 42.67 -17.28
N THR A 695 -0.40 41.98 -16.17
CA THR A 695 0.85 41.40 -15.69
C THR A 695 0.68 39.89 -15.54
N VAL A 696 1.70 39.12 -15.89
CA VAL A 696 1.75 37.69 -15.56
C VAL A 696 2.50 37.51 -14.25
N LYS A 697 1.79 37.05 -13.21
CA LYS A 697 2.34 36.66 -11.91
C LYS A 697 2.70 35.18 -11.95
N VAL A 698 3.92 34.83 -11.56
CA VAL A 698 4.40 33.44 -11.49
C VAL A 698 4.70 33.07 -10.05
N THR A 699 4.23 31.90 -9.63
CA THR A 699 4.45 31.34 -8.31
C THR A 699 5.19 30.03 -8.46
N LEU A 700 6.28 29.86 -7.70
CA LEU A 700 7.07 28.62 -7.65
C LEU A 700 6.93 28.03 -6.25
N GLY A 701 6.33 26.84 -6.13
CA GLY A 701 5.93 26.26 -4.85
C GLY A 701 4.90 27.12 -4.12
N ASN A 702 5.10 27.37 -2.82
CA ASN A 702 4.16 28.11 -1.95
C ASN A 702 4.50 29.59 -1.77
N ASN A 703 5.50 30.13 -2.47
CA ASN A 703 5.96 31.50 -2.29
C ASN A 703 5.66 32.36 -3.51
N GLU A 704 4.92 33.45 -3.30
CA GLU A 704 4.73 34.49 -4.32
C GLU A 704 6.04 35.27 -4.49
N LEU A 705 6.54 35.37 -5.72
CA LEU A 705 7.79 36.06 -6.00
C LEU A 705 7.54 37.56 -6.24
N LYS A 706 8.41 38.39 -5.65
CA LYS A 706 8.48 39.81 -5.95
C LYS A 706 9.16 40.01 -7.30
N ASP A 707 8.33 40.04 -8.33
CA ASP A 707 8.52 40.89 -9.50
C ASP A 707 9.48 40.38 -10.61
N MET A 708 9.03 39.36 -11.35
CA MET A 708 9.44 39.10 -12.75
C MET A 708 8.26 39.22 -13.72
N SER A 709 7.39 40.16 -13.37
CA SER A 709 6.15 40.54 -14.03
C SER A 709 6.37 40.86 -15.51
N GLN A 710 5.92 39.98 -16.40
CA GLN A 710 5.90 40.29 -17.83
C GLN A 710 4.62 41.03 -18.18
N THR A 711 4.77 42.19 -18.82
CA THR A 711 3.64 42.98 -19.29
C THR A 711 3.01 42.34 -20.53
N PHE A 712 1.69 42.18 -20.50
CA PHE A 712 0.87 41.70 -21.61
C PHE A 712 -0.20 42.74 -21.95
N LYS A 713 -0.40 43.04 -23.24
CA LYS A 713 -1.37 44.04 -23.68
C LYS A 713 -2.50 43.44 -24.50
N VAL A 714 -3.73 43.78 -24.16
CA VAL A 714 -4.90 43.49 -24.99
C VAL A 714 -5.26 44.76 -25.74
N ASN A 715 -5.11 44.75 -27.06
CA ASN A 715 -5.44 45.89 -27.92
C ASN A 715 -6.86 45.78 -28.47
N LEU A 716 -7.48 46.94 -28.75
CA LEU A 716 -8.74 46.95 -29.50
C LEU A 716 -8.52 46.48 -30.92
N LYS A 717 -9.40 45.60 -31.39
CA LYS A 717 -9.51 45.30 -32.82
C LYS A 717 -10.03 46.54 -33.55
N PRO A 718 -9.43 46.96 -34.68
CA PRO A 718 -9.88 48.16 -35.39
C PRO A 718 -11.37 48.09 -35.73
N MET A 719 -12.08 49.20 -35.49
CA MET A 719 -13.50 49.34 -35.81
C MET A 719 -13.73 49.07 -37.31
N SER A 720 -14.77 48.28 -37.62
CA SER A 720 -15.13 47.90 -38.99
C SER A 720 -16.65 47.85 -39.17
N PHE A 721 -17.14 47.73 -40.42
CA PHE A 721 -18.57 47.55 -40.66
C PHE A 721 -18.99 46.09 -40.52
N ALA A 722 -19.94 45.81 -39.62
CA ALA A 722 -20.69 44.56 -39.58
C ALA A 722 -21.80 44.52 -40.64
N LEU A 723 -22.38 45.68 -40.94
CA LEU A 723 -23.41 45.86 -41.97
C LEU A 723 -23.23 47.21 -42.64
N ILE A 724 -23.27 47.21 -43.97
CA ILE A 724 -23.24 48.42 -44.78
C ILE A 724 -24.60 48.65 -45.47
N PRO A 725 -25.05 49.90 -45.59
CA PRO A 725 -26.30 50.19 -46.27
C PRO A 725 -26.17 49.93 -47.77
N LYS A 726 -27.31 49.72 -48.43
CA LYS A 726 -27.39 49.45 -49.87
C LYS A 726 -28.31 50.47 -50.56
N ASN A 727 -28.08 50.69 -51.84
CA ASN A 727 -28.97 51.49 -52.70
C ASN A 727 -30.39 50.93 -52.68
N GLN A 728 -31.38 51.81 -52.73
CA GLN A 728 -32.80 51.45 -52.67
C GLN A 728 -33.53 52.00 -53.90
N ASN A 729 -34.44 51.20 -54.46
CA ASN A 729 -35.23 51.55 -55.64
C ASN A 729 -36.68 51.17 -55.39
N VAL A 730 -37.50 52.14 -55.01
CA VAL A 730 -38.86 51.93 -54.48
C VAL A 730 -39.87 52.87 -55.13
N ASN A 731 -41.16 52.65 -54.87
CA ASN A 731 -42.21 53.51 -55.36
C ASN A 731 -42.45 54.68 -54.40
N ILE A 732 -43.03 55.76 -54.92
CA ILE A 732 -43.50 56.88 -54.09
C ILE A 732 -44.45 56.38 -52.98
N GLY A 733 -44.21 56.82 -51.75
CA GLY A 733 -44.99 56.47 -50.57
C GLY A 733 -44.47 55.28 -49.75
N ASP A 734 -43.58 54.45 -50.29
CA ASP A 734 -42.98 53.31 -49.59
C ASP A 734 -42.09 53.76 -48.43
N MET A 735 -42.04 52.97 -47.35
CA MET A 735 -41.08 53.17 -46.26
C MET A 735 -39.78 52.44 -46.60
N VAL A 736 -38.66 53.16 -46.53
CA VAL A 736 -37.32 52.64 -46.83
C VAL A 736 -36.48 52.66 -45.56
N ILE A 737 -35.77 51.57 -45.29
CA ILE A 737 -34.83 51.48 -44.18
C ILE A 737 -33.42 51.31 -44.76
N PHE A 738 -32.51 52.22 -44.39
CA PHE A 738 -31.08 52.05 -44.58
C PHE A 738 -30.46 51.61 -43.27
N SER A 739 -29.70 50.52 -43.29
CA SER A 739 -29.10 49.94 -42.09
C SER A 739 -27.58 49.95 -42.17
N ALA A 740 -26.93 50.44 -41.13
CA ALA A 740 -25.50 50.40 -40.92
C ALA A 740 -25.20 49.88 -39.52
N LYS A 741 -24.21 49.01 -39.38
CA LYS A 741 -23.80 48.45 -38.08
C LYS A 741 -22.28 48.36 -38.02
N ALA A 742 -21.69 48.81 -36.92
CA ALA A 742 -20.28 48.60 -36.65
C ALA A 742 -20.02 47.27 -35.93
N ALA A 743 -18.79 46.77 -36.08
CA ALA A 743 -18.20 45.70 -35.29
C ALA A 743 -16.81 46.13 -34.83
N TYR A 744 -16.39 45.61 -33.67
CA TYR A 744 -15.08 45.89 -33.07
C TYR A 744 -14.84 47.37 -32.73
N GLY A 745 -13.64 47.75 -32.32
CA GLY A 745 -13.40 49.04 -31.67
C GLY A 745 -14.00 49.08 -30.27
N ASP A 746 -14.25 50.28 -29.76
CA ASP A 746 -14.91 50.45 -28.47
C ASP A 746 -16.43 50.31 -28.67
N GLU A 747 -17.00 49.17 -28.27
CA GLU A 747 -18.31 48.64 -28.70
C GLU A 747 -19.54 49.52 -28.37
N ASN A 748 -19.32 50.71 -27.82
CA ASN A 748 -20.33 51.75 -27.63
C ASN A 748 -20.34 52.70 -28.83
N TYR A 749 -21.26 52.46 -29.77
CA TYR A 749 -21.36 53.23 -31.01
C TYR A 749 -22.45 54.31 -30.95
N THR A 750 -22.13 55.46 -31.52
CA THR A 750 -23.10 56.50 -31.90
C THR A 750 -23.22 56.55 -33.41
N TYR A 751 -24.44 56.79 -33.89
CA TYR A 751 -24.75 56.83 -35.32
C TYR A 751 -25.21 58.24 -35.69
N GLN A 752 -24.81 58.70 -36.87
CA GLN A 752 -25.29 59.96 -37.46
C GLN A 752 -25.47 59.76 -38.95
N TRP A 753 -26.72 59.81 -39.42
CA TRP A 753 -27.01 59.78 -40.85
C TRP A 753 -26.85 61.17 -41.44
N GLN A 754 -26.29 61.21 -42.65
CA GLN A 754 -26.05 62.43 -43.39
C GLN A 754 -26.66 62.33 -44.78
N GLN A 755 -27.15 63.46 -45.27
CA GLN A 755 -27.62 63.63 -46.63
C GLN A 755 -26.65 64.53 -47.39
N LEU A 756 -26.40 64.21 -48.66
CA LEU A 756 -25.62 65.08 -49.54
C LEU A 756 -26.52 66.21 -50.07
N VAL A 757 -26.25 67.45 -49.64
CA VAL A 757 -27.00 68.65 -50.01
C VAL A 757 -26.05 69.63 -50.69
N LYS A 758 -26.29 69.92 -51.98
CA LYS A 758 -25.48 70.85 -52.79
C LYS A 758 -23.96 70.55 -52.73
N GLY A 759 -23.59 69.27 -52.72
CA GLY A 759 -22.20 68.82 -52.68
C GLY A 759 -21.57 68.79 -51.28
N ALA A 760 -22.30 69.17 -50.23
CA ALA A 760 -21.84 69.09 -48.84
C ALA A 760 -22.68 68.11 -48.03
N TRP A 761 -22.04 67.35 -47.15
CA TRP A 761 -22.72 66.41 -46.25
C TRP A 761 -23.34 67.15 -45.07
N THR A 762 -24.63 66.96 -44.85
CA THR A 762 -25.40 67.61 -43.78
C THR A 762 -26.01 66.55 -42.86
N ASP A 763 -25.89 66.72 -41.55
CA ASP A 763 -26.48 65.84 -40.55
C ASP A 763 -28.01 65.86 -40.61
N ILE A 764 -28.62 64.68 -40.57
CA ILE A 764 -30.06 64.52 -40.43
C ILE A 764 -30.38 64.52 -38.94
N ALA A 765 -31.27 65.41 -38.51
CA ALA A 765 -31.61 65.54 -37.09
C ALA A 765 -32.23 64.24 -36.55
N ASN A 766 -31.89 63.90 -35.30
CA ASN A 766 -32.44 62.78 -34.53
C ASN A 766 -32.21 61.38 -35.12
N THR A 767 -31.18 61.18 -35.94
CA THR A 767 -30.82 59.86 -36.48
C THR A 767 -29.67 59.23 -35.70
N ASN A 768 -29.94 58.76 -34.48
CA ASN A 768 -28.96 58.22 -33.53
C ASN A 768 -28.89 56.68 -33.49
N SER A 769 -29.53 56.01 -34.45
CA SER A 769 -29.59 54.55 -34.57
C SER A 769 -28.91 54.05 -35.85
N GLY A 770 -28.51 52.77 -35.84
CA GLY A 770 -27.99 52.07 -37.02
C GLY A 770 -28.99 52.00 -38.17
N ASP A 771 -30.28 52.15 -37.89
CA ASP A 771 -31.33 52.21 -38.91
C ASP A 771 -31.82 53.65 -39.14
N TYR A 772 -31.85 54.08 -40.39
CA TYR A 772 -32.50 55.30 -40.84
C TYR A 772 -33.69 54.97 -41.72
N THR A 773 -34.87 55.40 -41.27
CA THR A 773 -36.13 55.18 -41.99
C THR A 773 -36.60 56.46 -42.65
N VAL A 774 -36.95 56.38 -43.94
CA VAL A 774 -37.48 57.51 -44.72
C VAL A 774 -38.67 57.08 -45.57
N LYS A 775 -39.69 57.93 -45.65
CA LYS A 775 -40.82 57.73 -46.57
C LYS A 775 -40.46 58.27 -47.95
N ALA A 776 -40.49 57.41 -48.97
CA ALA A 776 -40.10 57.77 -50.32
C ALA A 776 -41.01 58.88 -50.90
N ALA A 777 -40.41 59.98 -51.34
CA ALA A 777 -41.08 61.11 -51.98
C ALA A 777 -40.28 61.55 -53.21
N LEU A 778 -40.94 62.14 -54.21
CA LEU A 778 -40.24 62.58 -55.43
C LEU A 778 -39.19 63.65 -55.18
N SER A 779 -39.36 64.47 -54.14
CA SER A 779 -38.36 65.43 -53.68
C SER A 779 -37.07 64.77 -53.17
N LEU A 780 -37.09 63.47 -52.90
CA LEU A 780 -35.96 62.68 -52.44
C LEU A 780 -35.35 61.80 -53.55
N ASP A 781 -35.86 61.85 -54.78
CA ASP A 781 -35.30 61.03 -55.87
C ASP A 781 -33.83 61.39 -56.15
N ASN A 782 -32.99 60.37 -56.29
CA ASN A 782 -31.53 60.45 -56.38
C ASN A 782 -30.85 61.09 -55.16
N THR A 783 -31.55 61.19 -54.02
CA THR A 783 -30.91 61.63 -52.78
C THR A 783 -29.91 60.59 -52.33
N THR A 784 -28.72 61.07 -51.97
CA THR A 784 -27.61 60.24 -51.51
C THR A 784 -27.42 60.42 -50.01
N TYR A 785 -27.31 59.29 -49.32
CA TYR A 785 -27.14 59.19 -47.87
C TYR A 785 -25.82 58.49 -47.54
N ARG A 786 -25.31 58.77 -46.35
CA ARG A 786 -24.26 57.97 -45.71
C ARG A 786 -24.47 57.95 -44.20
N CYS A 787 -23.93 56.95 -43.53
CA CYS A 787 -23.89 56.89 -42.08
C CYS A 787 -22.45 57.15 -41.60
N VAL A 788 -22.30 58.04 -40.63
CA VAL A 788 -21.08 58.18 -39.84
C VAL A 788 -21.32 57.49 -38.51
N ILE A 789 -20.51 56.48 -38.20
CA ILE A 789 -20.54 55.76 -36.94
C ILE A 789 -19.31 56.17 -36.15
N LYS A 790 -19.45 56.55 -34.89
CA LYS A 790 -18.33 56.84 -33.98
C LYS A 790 -18.36 55.93 -32.77
N ASP A 791 -17.20 55.44 -32.36
CA ASP A 791 -17.06 54.80 -31.05
C ASP A 791 -16.79 55.83 -29.94
N THR A 792 -16.85 55.42 -28.68
CA THR A 792 -16.58 56.28 -27.51
C THR A 792 -15.12 56.73 -27.40
N SER A 793 -14.20 56.05 -28.10
CA SER A 793 -12.79 56.43 -28.20
C SER A 793 -12.52 57.48 -29.30
N GLY A 794 -13.55 57.88 -30.06
CA GLY A 794 -13.47 58.91 -31.10
C GLY A 794 -13.08 58.39 -32.49
N ASN A 795 -12.90 57.08 -32.66
CA ASN A 795 -12.72 56.48 -33.97
C ASN A 795 -14.04 56.55 -34.75
N TYR A 796 -13.95 56.69 -36.07
CA TYR A 796 -15.15 56.79 -36.88
C TYR A 796 -15.05 56.01 -38.19
N LEU A 797 -16.19 55.46 -38.60
CA LEU A 797 -16.42 54.87 -39.91
C LEU A 797 -17.41 55.72 -40.68
N THR A 798 -17.13 55.93 -41.96
CA THR A 798 -18.09 56.54 -42.89
C THR A 798 -18.52 55.47 -43.88
N SER A 799 -19.84 55.23 -43.98
CA SER A 799 -20.36 54.21 -44.90
C SER A 799 -20.09 54.63 -46.34
N LYS A 800 -20.10 53.64 -47.25
CA LYS A 800 -20.26 53.96 -48.67
C LYS A 800 -21.55 54.75 -48.87
N GLU A 801 -21.53 55.61 -49.87
CA GLU A 801 -22.68 56.40 -50.29
C GLU A 801 -23.77 55.47 -50.82
N VAL A 802 -25.02 55.73 -50.42
CA VAL A 802 -26.19 54.99 -50.90
C VAL A 802 -27.23 55.95 -51.43
N THR A 803 -27.82 55.60 -52.56
CA THR A 803 -28.81 56.44 -53.25
C THR A 803 -30.22 55.84 -53.10
N LEU A 804 -31.18 56.71 -52.83
CA LEU A 804 -32.61 56.41 -52.94
C LEU A 804 -33.10 56.81 -54.33
N LYS A 805 -33.60 55.84 -55.10
CA LYS A 805 -34.29 56.08 -56.37
C LYS A 805 -35.79 55.88 -56.17
N VAL A 806 -36.58 56.90 -56.49
CA VAL A 806 -38.03 56.91 -56.29
C VAL A 806 -38.72 56.90 -57.64
N LYS A 807 -39.45 55.83 -57.92
CA LYS A 807 -40.29 55.72 -59.12
C LYS A 807 -41.66 56.34 -58.84
N LYS A 808 -42.16 57.13 -59.79
CA LYS A 808 -43.61 57.38 -59.87
C LYS A 808 -44.29 56.05 -60.17
N LYS A 809 -45.36 55.75 -59.43
CA LYS A 809 -46.27 54.66 -59.82
C LYS A 809 -46.86 54.95 -61.19
#